data_AF-A0A1Q6VB74-F1
#
_entry.id   AF-A0A1Q6VB74-F1
#
_cell.length_a   1.000
_cell.length_b   1.000
_cell.length_c   1.000
_cell.angle_alpha   90.00
_cell.angle_beta   90.00
_cell.angle_gamma   90.00
#
_symmetry.space_group_name_H-M   'P 1'
#
loop_
_entity.id
_entity.type
_entity.pdbx_description
1 polymer ?
#
loop_
_entity_poly.entity_id
_entity_poly.type
_entity_poly.pdbx_seq_one_letter_code
_entity_poly.pdbx_strand_id
1 'polypeptide(L)'
;MSVRDLLDARDQYHYHLMNKTNVVGTAIGLYLFRKGDVATPGAKKKAKGERRFDNSAVGDASWPCVLVLVNEWIDDAHFGGSEEKHEPFEMVPKTLFLPDGRTVPVCVVKVSPVESIPSPIPKWHWPGSLLGGGVPINVSVQGRLKTATAGCLVSDGHTTYALTNRHVCGPAGTRISALIRNRQVVVGRSSARQLTRLPFNKLYPGLPMRSTYVNLEVGLIELDNVNDWTSQVYGLGPIGPLLDLNDHNLSLRLIGEEVVAHGAHSGELSGRIQALFYRYKSVGGYEYVSDFLIAPTAGRACTQPGDSGTVWHLAPKLESDQPLPLAVEWGGQTFAFPTGTERLNFALATTLSNVCHLLNVELVQEHNTGVMPYWGQTGHYSIASFAASFTGGGKLGTLMDANLDRISFARGDLDPKRIMAALKDARDNADFVPLADVPDLVWKRFPNSVTGGRDNRPAGHGSTGPEHPTHYADIDEPRPSDGQTLRQLSLANPATNLTVEFWQAFYDECGHTSSSPTKRGLLPFRVWQFYDAMVLAVQQEKVADYVCAAGLLAHYVGDACQPLHGSMLADGFPNQNGGNGSQLGEGVHSVYETKMIDRFATDLITAIATKVAQLESLPEVTSGAQAALATVELMDRSAKTLPPTDLVNAYIRAGGTNHAAERDALWERFHNETATLMADGARVLGMLWKSAWIAGNGPSIAANKIVAIEPSTLRELYENPAFVPSLTLDEIEPVVNS
;
A
#
# COMPACT_ATOMS: atom_id res chain seq x y z
N MET A 1 -31.84 -25.13 16.19
CA MET A 1 -31.55 -25.79 14.90
C MET A 1 -30.12 -25.49 14.50
N SER A 2 -29.38 -26.54 14.17
CA SER A 2 -27.97 -26.52 13.77
C SER A 2 -27.81 -26.48 12.25
N VAL A 3 -26.57 -26.29 11.77
CA VAL A 3 -26.20 -26.48 10.36
C VAL A 3 -26.61 -27.87 9.86
N ARG A 4 -26.38 -28.91 10.68
CA ARG A 4 -26.77 -30.29 10.37
C ARG A 4 -28.27 -30.44 10.15
N ASP A 5 -29.10 -29.85 11.02
CA ASP A 5 -30.57 -29.92 10.88
C ASP A 5 -31.05 -29.29 9.58
N LEU A 6 -30.47 -28.16 9.18
CA LEU A 6 -30.83 -27.46 7.94
C LEU A 6 -30.39 -28.23 6.70
N LEU A 7 -29.19 -28.81 6.72
CA LEU A 7 -28.69 -29.62 5.62
C LEU A 7 -29.48 -30.92 5.45
N ASP A 8 -29.89 -31.55 6.55
CA ASP A 8 -30.70 -32.76 6.52
C ASP A 8 -32.07 -32.49 5.88
N ALA A 9 -32.71 -31.37 6.27
CA ALA A 9 -33.96 -30.95 5.66
C ALA A 9 -33.81 -30.60 4.19
N ARG A 10 -32.73 -29.92 3.83
CA ARG A 10 -32.43 -29.59 2.43
C ARG A 10 -32.19 -30.87 1.61
N ASP A 11 -31.41 -31.82 2.12
CA ASP A 11 -31.10 -33.10 1.46
C ASP A 11 -32.39 -33.92 1.23
N GLN A 12 -33.24 -34.00 2.26
CA GLN A 12 -34.50 -34.72 2.14
C GLN A 12 -35.47 -34.13 1.12
N TYR A 13 -35.51 -32.80 1.01
CA TYR A 13 -36.36 -32.09 0.06
C TYR A 13 -35.66 -31.75 -1.25
N HIS A 14 -34.45 -32.27 -1.48
CA HIS A 14 -33.58 -31.92 -2.60
C HIS A 14 -34.29 -32.05 -3.95
N TYR A 15 -34.79 -33.24 -4.30
CA TYR A 15 -35.47 -33.46 -5.57
C TYR A 15 -36.75 -32.62 -5.72
N HIS A 16 -37.49 -32.44 -4.62
CA HIS A 16 -38.71 -31.63 -4.63
C HIS A 16 -38.41 -30.15 -4.91
N LEU A 17 -37.35 -29.59 -4.33
CA LEU A 17 -36.95 -28.20 -4.56
C LEU A 17 -36.25 -28.00 -5.91
N MET A 18 -35.45 -28.98 -6.36
CA MET A 18 -34.77 -28.92 -7.67
C MET A 18 -35.71 -28.99 -8.87
N ASN A 19 -36.78 -29.77 -8.78
CA ASN A 19 -37.72 -29.94 -9.89
C ASN A 19 -38.71 -28.78 -10.05
N LYS A 20 -38.68 -27.78 -9.16
CA LYS A 20 -39.51 -26.58 -9.30
C LYS A 20 -38.86 -25.62 -10.28
N THR A 21 -39.55 -25.32 -11.37
CA THR A 21 -39.09 -24.42 -12.45
C THR A 21 -38.65 -23.04 -11.95
N ASN A 22 -39.33 -22.51 -10.93
CA ASN A 22 -39.03 -21.20 -10.35
C ASN A 22 -37.80 -21.22 -9.41
N VAL A 23 -37.36 -22.38 -8.92
CA VAL A 23 -36.27 -22.47 -7.92
C VAL A 23 -34.90 -22.50 -8.60
N VAL A 24 -34.20 -21.37 -8.56
CA VAL A 24 -32.87 -21.22 -9.18
C VAL A 24 -31.72 -21.53 -8.22
N GLY A 25 -31.93 -21.43 -6.91
CA GLY A 25 -30.88 -21.73 -5.92
C GLY A 25 -31.45 -22.17 -4.57
N THR A 26 -30.60 -22.82 -3.78
CA THR A 26 -30.89 -23.13 -2.38
C THR A 26 -29.64 -22.92 -1.53
N ALA A 27 -29.81 -22.50 -0.28
CA ALA A 27 -28.74 -22.39 0.69
C ALA A 27 -29.29 -22.64 2.10
N ILE A 28 -28.42 -22.73 3.10
CA ILE A 28 -28.84 -22.66 4.50
C ILE A 28 -28.50 -21.29 5.07
N GLY A 29 -29.37 -20.76 5.93
CA GLY A 29 -29.28 -19.37 6.34
C GLY A 29 -30.03 -19.04 7.62
N LEU A 30 -30.07 -17.75 7.92
CA LEU A 30 -31.01 -17.15 8.87
C LEU A 30 -32.13 -16.46 8.09
N TYR A 31 -33.33 -16.45 8.65
CA TYR A 31 -34.51 -15.89 8.00
C TYR A 31 -34.35 -14.38 7.80
N LEU A 32 -34.49 -13.93 6.56
CA LEU A 32 -34.33 -12.52 6.19
C LEU A 32 -35.63 -11.74 6.39
N PHE A 33 -35.55 -10.67 7.17
CA PHE A 33 -36.64 -9.69 7.35
C PHE A 33 -36.46 -8.54 6.37
N ARG A 34 -37.57 -8.07 5.78
CA ARG A 34 -37.51 -6.88 4.93
C ARG A 34 -37.20 -5.66 5.80
N LYS A 35 -36.40 -4.74 5.27
CA LYS A 35 -36.12 -3.46 5.91
C LYS A 35 -37.46 -2.73 6.15
N GLY A 36 -37.77 -2.44 7.41
CA GLY A 36 -39.05 -1.84 7.82
C GLY A 36 -40.12 -2.81 8.32
N ASP A 37 -39.89 -4.13 8.30
CA ASP A 37 -40.80 -5.15 8.88
C ASP A 37 -40.65 -5.28 10.43
N VAL A 38 -39.84 -4.45 11.09
CA VAL A 38 -39.60 -4.54 12.54
C VAL A 38 -40.89 -4.29 13.32
N ALA A 39 -41.29 -5.28 14.12
CA ALA A 39 -42.59 -5.37 14.75
C ALA A 39 -42.86 -4.23 15.74
N THR A 40 -43.64 -3.23 15.32
CA THR A 40 -44.35 -2.35 16.27
C THR A 40 -45.65 -3.07 16.69
N PRO A 41 -45.89 -3.33 17.98
CA PRO A 41 -47.15 -3.90 18.43
C PRO A 41 -48.33 -3.02 17.99
N GLY A 42 -49.26 -3.57 17.21
CA GLY A 42 -50.47 -2.85 16.75
C GLY A 42 -50.44 -2.31 15.31
N ALA A 43 -49.34 -2.46 14.56
CA ALA A 43 -49.30 -2.07 13.15
C ALA A 43 -50.17 -3.02 12.27
N LYS A 44 -51.04 -2.44 11.42
CA LYS A 44 -51.83 -3.21 10.44
C LYS A 44 -50.88 -3.99 9.51
N LYS A 45 -51.13 -5.30 9.33
CA LYS A 45 -50.38 -6.16 8.39
C LYS A 45 -50.45 -5.57 6.97
N LYS A 46 -49.37 -4.91 6.52
CA LYS A 46 -49.19 -4.59 5.09
C LYS A 46 -49.04 -5.89 4.30
N ALA A 47 -49.52 -5.90 3.06
CA ALA A 47 -49.21 -6.99 2.13
C ALA A 47 -47.69 -7.15 2.03
N LYS A 48 -47.19 -8.36 2.27
CA LYS A 48 -45.74 -8.63 2.27
C LYS A 48 -45.27 -8.77 0.83
N GLY A 49 -44.74 -7.69 0.25
CA GLY A 49 -44.16 -7.70 -1.10
C GLY A 49 -42.93 -8.61 -1.24
N GLU A 50 -42.24 -8.57 -2.37
CA GLU A 50 -41.11 -9.46 -2.61
C GLU A 50 -39.94 -9.29 -1.63
N ARG A 51 -39.29 -10.41 -1.28
CA ARG A 51 -38.09 -10.44 -0.45
C ARG A 51 -36.87 -10.62 -1.33
N ARG A 52 -35.85 -9.78 -1.15
CA ARG A 52 -34.59 -9.78 -1.92
C ARG A 52 -33.42 -9.47 -0.99
N PHE A 53 -32.18 -9.70 -1.45
CA PHE A 53 -31.00 -9.39 -0.65
C PHE A 53 -30.74 -7.89 -0.44
N ASP A 54 -31.15 -7.01 -1.38
CA ASP A 54 -31.02 -5.55 -1.26
C ASP A 54 -32.00 -4.94 -0.24
N ASN A 55 -33.20 -5.52 -0.15
CA ASN A 55 -34.29 -5.00 0.66
C ASN A 55 -34.52 -5.74 1.98
N SER A 56 -33.72 -6.76 2.29
CA SER A 56 -33.89 -7.61 3.48
C SER A 56 -32.55 -7.91 4.15
N ALA A 57 -32.59 -8.15 5.46
CA ALA A 57 -31.41 -8.44 6.25
C ALA A 57 -31.74 -9.43 7.37
N VAL A 58 -30.70 -10.07 7.90
CA VAL A 58 -30.76 -10.74 9.20
C VAL A 58 -30.80 -9.69 10.31
N GLY A 59 -31.53 -9.97 11.37
CA GLY A 59 -31.49 -9.24 12.64
C GLY A 59 -31.63 -10.19 13.83
N ASP A 60 -31.64 -9.66 15.05
CA ASP A 60 -31.58 -10.45 16.29
C ASP A 60 -32.71 -11.49 16.44
N ALA A 61 -33.88 -11.22 15.82
CA ALA A 61 -35.03 -12.11 15.82
C ALA A 61 -34.99 -13.19 14.70
N SER A 62 -33.92 -13.28 13.92
CA SER A 62 -33.84 -14.22 12.79
C SER A 62 -33.65 -15.64 13.28
N TRP A 63 -34.35 -16.57 12.64
CA TRP A 63 -34.25 -17.99 12.96
C TRP A 63 -33.59 -18.79 11.83
N PRO A 64 -32.96 -19.94 12.14
CA PRO A 64 -32.42 -20.87 11.16
C PRO A 64 -33.46 -21.31 10.13
N CYS A 65 -33.11 -21.28 8.84
CA CYS A 65 -34.00 -21.68 7.76
C CYS A 65 -33.24 -22.18 6.52
N VAL A 66 -33.95 -22.87 5.62
CA VAL A 66 -33.48 -23.10 4.25
C VAL A 66 -33.84 -21.87 3.41
N LEU A 67 -32.85 -21.24 2.80
CA LEU A 67 -33.07 -20.19 1.81
C LEU A 67 -33.41 -20.86 0.48
N VAL A 68 -34.55 -20.50 -0.11
CA VAL A 68 -34.95 -20.94 -1.45
C VAL A 68 -34.98 -19.71 -2.35
N LEU A 69 -34.08 -19.68 -3.32
CA LEU A 69 -33.93 -18.58 -4.25
C LEU A 69 -34.79 -18.83 -5.49
N VAL A 70 -35.68 -17.89 -5.79
CA VAL A 70 -36.65 -17.96 -6.88
C VAL A 70 -36.39 -16.87 -7.92
N ASN A 71 -36.63 -17.14 -9.21
CA ASN A 71 -36.48 -16.13 -10.26
C ASN A 71 -37.71 -15.21 -10.36
N GLU A 72 -38.89 -15.73 -10.01
CA GLU A 72 -40.16 -15.03 -10.02
C GLU A 72 -40.80 -15.01 -8.63
N TRP A 73 -41.30 -13.84 -8.21
CA TRP A 73 -42.08 -13.74 -6.98
C TRP A 73 -43.56 -13.93 -7.31
N ILE A 74 -44.12 -15.05 -6.84
CA ILE A 74 -45.53 -15.41 -7.03
C ILE A 74 -46.21 -15.32 -5.67
N ASP A 75 -47.25 -14.48 -5.56
CA ASP A 75 -48.05 -14.38 -4.34
C ASP A 75 -48.86 -15.65 -4.09
N ASP A 76 -49.02 -16.01 -2.81
CA ASP A 76 -49.71 -17.23 -2.38
C ASP A 76 -51.12 -17.38 -2.99
N ALA A 77 -51.81 -16.26 -3.25
CA ALA A 77 -53.16 -16.24 -3.81
C ALA A 77 -53.25 -16.72 -5.27
N HIS A 78 -52.12 -16.83 -5.98
CA HIS A 78 -52.08 -17.28 -7.37
C HIS A 78 -51.86 -18.80 -7.53
N PHE A 79 -51.75 -19.53 -6.42
CA PHE A 79 -51.73 -21.00 -6.40
C PHE A 79 -53.06 -21.54 -5.88
N GLY A 80 -53.75 -22.43 -6.60
CA GLY A 80 -54.91 -23.16 -6.06
C GLY A 80 -56.27 -22.43 -6.09
N GLY A 81 -56.45 -21.39 -6.91
CA GLY A 81 -57.66 -20.55 -7.00
C GLY A 81 -58.42 -20.60 -8.34
N SER A 82 -59.65 -20.06 -8.39
CA SER A 82 -60.54 -20.13 -9.58
C SER A 82 -60.09 -19.33 -10.81
N GLU A 83 -59.04 -18.49 -10.70
CA GLU A 83 -58.39 -17.74 -11.78
C GLU A 83 -56.90 -18.14 -11.93
N GLU A 84 -56.59 -19.41 -11.68
CA GLU A 84 -55.25 -19.99 -11.61
C GLU A 84 -54.32 -19.65 -12.77
N LYS A 85 -53.09 -19.23 -12.44
CA LYS A 85 -51.96 -19.12 -13.38
C LYS A 85 -50.85 -20.15 -13.10
N HIS A 86 -50.86 -20.77 -11.91
CA HIS A 86 -49.85 -21.72 -11.45
C HIS A 86 -50.46 -22.85 -10.62
N GLU A 87 -49.88 -24.03 -10.75
CA GLU A 87 -50.37 -25.25 -10.08
C GLU A 87 -49.91 -25.30 -8.60
N PRO A 88 -50.72 -25.80 -7.65
CA PRO A 88 -50.37 -25.86 -6.23
C PRO A 88 -49.03 -26.56 -5.92
N PHE A 89 -48.64 -27.57 -6.71
CA PHE A 89 -47.38 -28.29 -6.52
C PHE A 89 -46.16 -27.47 -6.96
N GLU A 90 -46.33 -26.37 -7.69
CA GLU A 90 -45.24 -25.45 -8.05
C GLU A 90 -44.83 -24.55 -6.88
N MET A 91 -45.73 -24.36 -5.90
CA MET A 91 -45.48 -23.53 -4.72
C MET A 91 -44.28 -24.04 -3.92
N VAL A 92 -43.42 -23.11 -3.50
CA VAL A 92 -42.33 -23.42 -2.56
C VAL A 92 -42.93 -23.59 -1.16
N PRO A 93 -42.72 -24.74 -0.48
CA PRO A 93 -43.27 -24.96 0.85
C PRO A 93 -42.67 -23.96 1.84
N LYS A 94 -43.49 -23.42 2.73
CA LYS A 94 -43.04 -22.48 3.79
C LYS A 94 -42.31 -23.18 4.93
N THR A 95 -42.48 -24.50 5.04
CA THR A 95 -41.89 -25.34 6.07
C THR A 95 -41.64 -26.73 5.51
N LEU A 96 -40.47 -27.28 5.78
CA LEU A 96 -40.06 -28.64 5.46
C LEU A 96 -40.33 -29.52 6.69
N PHE A 97 -41.02 -30.63 6.50
CA PHE A 97 -41.40 -31.56 7.57
C PHE A 97 -40.57 -32.84 7.44
N LEU A 98 -39.76 -33.14 8.44
CA LEU A 98 -38.92 -34.33 8.45
C LEU A 98 -39.67 -35.52 9.09
N PRO A 99 -39.33 -36.78 8.73
CA PRO A 99 -39.96 -37.99 9.25
C PRO A 99 -39.85 -38.15 10.77
N ASP A 100 -38.83 -37.53 11.37
CA ASP A 100 -38.61 -37.53 12.82
C ASP A 100 -39.39 -36.42 13.55
N GLY A 101 -40.25 -35.69 12.85
CA GLY A 101 -41.09 -34.63 13.40
C GLY A 101 -40.43 -33.25 13.47
N ARG A 102 -39.14 -33.11 13.12
CA ARG A 102 -38.51 -31.79 13.00
C ARG A 102 -39.16 -30.98 11.88
N THR A 103 -39.35 -29.69 12.12
CA THR A 103 -39.86 -28.74 11.14
C THR A 103 -38.81 -27.68 10.84
N VAL A 104 -38.49 -27.48 9.58
CA VAL A 104 -37.48 -26.51 9.13
C VAL A 104 -38.13 -25.40 8.32
N PRO A 105 -38.08 -24.13 8.76
CA PRO A 105 -38.65 -23.01 8.03
C PRO A 105 -37.95 -22.79 6.67
N VAL A 106 -38.70 -22.26 5.71
CA VAL A 106 -38.18 -21.83 4.41
C VAL A 106 -38.28 -20.32 4.28
N CYS A 107 -37.18 -19.67 3.90
CA CYS A 107 -37.16 -18.26 3.52
C CYS A 107 -37.04 -18.14 2.00
N VAL A 108 -38.15 -17.77 1.34
CA VAL A 108 -38.17 -17.53 -0.11
C VAL A 108 -37.56 -16.17 -0.42
N VAL A 109 -36.55 -16.13 -1.28
CA VAL A 109 -35.83 -14.91 -1.69
C VAL A 109 -35.87 -14.81 -3.21
N LYS A 110 -36.41 -13.72 -3.75
CA LYS A 110 -36.35 -13.44 -5.18
C LYS A 110 -34.94 -12.96 -5.55
N VAL A 111 -34.40 -13.54 -6.61
CA VAL A 111 -33.16 -13.11 -7.25
C VAL A 111 -33.34 -13.02 -8.75
N SER A 112 -32.60 -12.13 -9.39
CA SER A 112 -32.55 -12.03 -10.84
C SER A 112 -31.11 -12.28 -11.30
N PRO A 113 -30.70 -13.54 -11.54
CA PRO A 113 -29.36 -13.85 -12.00
C PRO A 113 -29.10 -13.21 -13.35
N VAL A 114 -27.98 -12.51 -13.49
CA VAL A 114 -27.53 -11.91 -14.75
C VAL A 114 -26.05 -12.21 -14.94
N GLU A 115 -25.56 -12.07 -16.17
CA GLU A 115 -24.11 -12.10 -16.39
C GLU A 115 -23.45 -10.86 -15.76
N SER A 116 -22.29 -11.10 -15.15
CA SER A 116 -21.40 -10.02 -14.70
C SER A 116 -20.96 -9.21 -15.91
N ILE A 117 -21.01 -7.88 -15.82
CA ILE A 117 -20.40 -7.01 -16.83
C ILE A 117 -18.93 -6.86 -16.44
N PRO A 118 -17.97 -7.35 -17.24
CA PRO A 118 -16.56 -7.18 -16.93
C PRO A 118 -16.22 -5.69 -16.94
N SER A 119 -15.68 -5.20 -15.83
CA SER A 119 -15.05 -3.87 -15.81
C SER A 119 -13.67 -3.95 -16.48
N PRO A 120 -13.16 -2.84 -17.05
CA PRO A 120 -11.77 -2.77 -17.44
C PRO A 120 -10.88 -3.13 -16.27
N ILE A 121 -9.86 -3.97 -16.51
CA ILE A 121 -8.83 -4.27 -15.52
C ILE A 121 -8.24 -2.92 -15.10
N PRO A 122 -8.29 -2.54 -13.81
CA PRO A 122 -7.74 -1.28 -13.38
C PRO A 122 -6.22 -1.27 -13.61
N LYS A 123 -5.63 -0.07 -13.74
CA LYS A 123 -4.18 0.06 -13.74
C LYS A 123 -3.64 -0.43 -12.39
N TRP A 124 -2.92 -1.54 -12.42
CA TRP A 124 -2.31 -2.17 -11.25
C TRP A 124 -1.18 -1.31 -10.69
N HIS A 125 -1.26 -0.94 -9.41
CA HIS A 125 -0.11 -0.44 -8.65
C HIS A 125 0.67 -1.65 -8.11
N TRP A 126 1.67 -2.08 -8.88
CA TRP A 126 2.47 -3.25 -8.55
C TRP A 126 3.46 -2.98 -7.41
N PRO A 127 3.69 -3.96 -6.52
CA PRO A 127 4.67 -3.79 -5.46
C PRO A 127 6.09 -3.63 -6.00
N GLY A 128 6.82 -2.65 -5.45
CA GLY A 128 8.22 -2.38 -5.78
C GLY A 128 9.23 -3.30 -5.08
N SER A 129 8.76 -4.16 -4.16
CA SER A 129 9.60 -4.93 -3.25
C SER A 129 9.22 -6.41 -3.19
N LEU A 130 8.28 -6.75 -2.32
CA LEU A 130 7.80 -8.09 -2.05
C LEU A 130 6.41 -8.29 -2.61
N LEU A 131 6.10 -9.50 -3.03
CA LEU A 131 4.76 -9.94 -3.38
C LEU A 131 4.06 -10.45 -2.12
N GLY A 132 2.74 -10.28 -2.03
CA GLY A 132 1.97 -10.73 -0.87
C GLY A 132 0.56 -11.12 -1.25
N GLY A 133 -0.29 -11.35 -0.26
CA GLY A 133 -1.72 -11.55 -0.53
C GLY A 133 -2.33 -10.33 -1.23
N GLY A 134 -3.29 -10.54 -2.12
CA GLY A 134 -4.00 -9.47 -2.83
C GLY A 134 -3.29 -8.90 -4.06
N VAL A 135 -2.06 -9.31 -4.36
CA VAL A 135 -1.34 -8.85 -5.57
C VAL A 135 -1.72 -9.68 -6.80
N PRO A 136 -1.60 -9.12 -8.02
CA PRO A 136 -1.96 -9.86 -9.21
C PRO A 136 -0.89 -10.89 -9.59
N ILE A 137 -1.35 -12.02 -10.12
CA ILE A 137 -0.53 -13.03 -10.79
C ILE A 137 -1.03 -13.22 -12.22
N ASN A 138 -0.12 -13.55 -13.11
CA ASN A 138 -0.31 -13.55 -14.55
C ASN A 138 0.15 -14.87 -15.17
N VAL A 139 -0.70 -15.44 -16.01
CA VAL A 139 -0.45 -16.67 -16.74
C VAL A 139 -0.79 -16.48 -18.21
N SER A 140 0.19 -16.67 -19.09
CA SER A 140 -0.03 -16.66 -20.53
C SER A 140 -0.39 -18.07 -21.02
N VAL A 141 -1.61 -18.25 -21.53
CA VAL A 141 -2.11 -19.54 -22.02
C VAL A 141 -2.96 -19.34 -23.27
N GLN A 142 -2.73 -20.13 -24.32
CA GLN A 142 -3.46 -20.06 -25.60
C GLN A 142 -3.49 -18.63 -26.21
N GLY A 143 -2.38 -17.89 -26.11
CA GLY A 143 -2.28 -16.52 -26.61
C GLY A 143 -3.09 -15.48 -25.82
N ARG A 144 -3.63 -15.85 -24.64
CA ARG A 144 -4.34 -14.94 -23.73
C ARG A 144 -3.59 -14.81 -22.41
N LEU A 145 -3.57 -13.59 -21.87
CA LEU A 145 -3.12 -13.34 -20.50
C LEU A 145 -4.30 -13.55 -19.56
N LYS A 146 -4.16 -14.47 -18.61
CA LYS A 146 -5.07 -14.62 -17.49
C LYS A 146 -4.46 -13.94 -16.27
N THR A 147 -5.24 -13.10 -15.60
CA THR A 147 -4.85 -12.43 -14.36
C THR A 147 -5.73 -12.92 -13.22
N ALA A 148 -5.14 -13.09 -12.05
CA ALA A 148 -5.85 -13.43 -10.82
C ALA A 148 -5.08 -12.91 -9.60
N THR A 149 -5.50 -13.33 -8.41
CA THR A 149 -4.93 -12.89 -7.14
C THR A 149 -4.06 -13.97 -6.51
N ALA A 150 -2.87 -13.61 -6.03
CA ALA A 150 -2.18 -14.40 -5.01
C ALA A 150 -2.90 -14.16 -3.68
N GLY A 151 -3.49 -15.19 -3.10
CA GLY A 151 -4.33 -15.09 -1.92
C GLY A 151 -3.54 -14.90 -0.64
N CYS A 152 -2.68 -15.87 -0.31
CA CYS A 152 -1.81 -15.86 0.87
C CYS A 152 -0.62 -16.80 0.65
N LEU A 153 0.35 -16.75 1.56
CA LEU A 153 1.44 -17.72 1.64
C LEU A 153 1.03 -18.92 2.48
N VAL A 154 1.36 -20.12 2.01
CA VAL A 154 1.18 -21.38 2.75
C VAL A 154 2.43 -22.24 2.62
N SER A 155 2.71 -23.12 3.56
CA SER A 155 3.93 -23.95 3.58
C SER A 155 3.62 -25.38 4.02
N ASP A 156 4.34 -26.36 3.48
CA ASP A 156 4.31 -27.75 3.99
C ASP A 156 5.45 -28.05 4.97
N GLY A 157 6.09 -27.00 5.49
CA GLY A 157 7.26 -27.07 6.36
C GLY A 157 8.59 -27.15 5.59
N HIS A 158 8.58 -27.49 4.29
CA HIS A 158 9.77 -27.49 3.45
C HIS A 158 9.70 -26.44 2.35
N THR A 159 8.58 -26.38 1.62
CA THR A 159 8.36 -25.48 0.49
C THR A 159 7.26 -24.47 0.84
N THR A 160 7.53 -23.20 0.58
CA THR A 160 6.53 -22.14 0.65
C THR A 160 5.88 -21.92 -0.71
N TYR A 161 4.57 -21.77 -0.69
CA TYR A 161 3.73 -21.58 -1.86
C TYR A 161 2.94 -20.28 -1.76
N ALA A 162 2.65 -19.66 -2.90
CA ALA A 162 1.53 -18.73 -2.99
C ALA A 162 0.25 -19.50 -3.39
N LEU A 163 -0.81 -19.31 -2.61
CA LEU A 163 -2.13 -19.89 -2.88
C LEU A 163 -2.90 -19.03 -3.88
N THR A 164 -3.58 -19.65 -4.85
CA THR A 164 -4.49 -18.98 -5.79
C THR A 164 -5.54 -19.97 -6.30
N ASN A 165 -6.31 -19.65 -7.34
CA ASN A 165 -7.20 -20.61 -7.97
C ASN A 165 -6.56 -21.45 -9.07
N ARG A 166 -7.04 -22.70 -9.16
CA ARG A 166 -6.59 -23.68 -10.15
C ARG A 166 -6.88 -23.26 -11.59
N HIS A 167 -8.07 -22.72 -11.86
CA HIS A 167 -8.45 -22.30 -13.23
C HIS A 167 -7.58 -21.14 -13.78
N VAL A 168 -6.79 -20.52 -12.91
CA VAL A 168 -5.80 -19.50 -13.24
C VAL A 168 -4.42 -20.13 -13.36
N CYS A 169 -3.90 -20.75 -12.30
CA CYS A 169 -2.52 -21.26 -12.29
C CYS A 169 -2.29 -22.43 -13.26
N GLY A 170 -3.37 -23.10 -13.68
CA GLY A 170 -3.31 -24.14 -14.70
C GLY A 170 -2.71 -25.45 -14.20
N PRO A 171 -2.33 -26.37 -15.11
CA PRO A 171 -1.73 -27.65 -14.72
C PRO A 171 -0.34 -27.47 -14.10
N ALA A 172 0.13 -28.52 -13.40
CA ALA A 172 1.45 -28.55 -12.79
C ALA A 172 2.58 -28.15 -13.76
N GLY A 173 3.57 -27.40 -13.28
CA GLY A 173 4.70 -26.91 -14.05
C GLY A 173 4.44 -25.65 -14.86
N THR A 174 3.19 -25.17 -14.93
CA THR A 174 2.83 -23.90 -15.61
C THR A 174 3.59 -22.75 -14.96
N ARG A 175 4.30 -21.96 -15.76
CA ARG A 175 5.01 -20.77 -15.29
C ARG A 175 4.01 -19.70 -14.89
N ILE A 176 4.16 -19.21 -13.66
CA ILE A 176 3.37 -18.09 -13.16
C ILE A 176 4.28 -16.89 -13.08
N SER A 177 3.79 -15.75 -13.56
CA SER A 177 4.51 -14.49 -13.50
C SER A 177 3.78 -13.51 -12.62
N ALA A 178 4.52 -12.59 -12.01
CA ALA A 178 3.96 -11.37 -11.45
C ALA A 178 4.83 -10.20 -11.91
N LEU A 179 4.34 -8.99 -11.73
CA LEU A 179 5.12 -7.79 -11.98
C LEU A 179 5.77 -7.34 -10.68
N ILE A 180 7.09 -7.44 -10.63
CA ILE A 180 7.92 -6.90 -9.55
C ILE A 180 8.74 -5.76 -10.17
N ARG A 181 8.70 -4.55 -9.59
CA ARG A 181 9.48 -3.39 -10.08
C ARG A 181 9.28 -3.07 -11.59
N ASN A 182 8.04 -3.14 -12.09
CA ASN A 182 7.71 -3.03 -13.54
C ASN A 182 8.30 -4.10 -14.47
N ARG A 183 8.92 -5.14 -13.92
CA ARG A 183 9.37 -6.27 -14.73
C ARG A 183 8.44 -7.43 -14.50
N GLN A 184 7.91 -7.98 -15.58
CA GLN A 184 7.26 -9.27 -15.54
C GLN A 184 8.34 -10.30 -15.25
N VAL A 185 8.27 -10.92 -14.08
CA VAL A 185 9.19 -11.96 -13.63
C VAL A 185 8.40 -13.23 -13.41
N VAL A 186 9.01 -14.37 -13.73
CA VAL A 186 8.48 -15.66 -13.29
C VAL A 186 8.73 -15.74 -11.79
N VAL A 187 7.65 -15.92 -11.03
CA VAL A 187 7.69 -15.95 -9.57
C VAL A 187 7.65 -17.36 -9.02
N GLY A 188 7.38 -18.32 -9.89
CA GLY A 188 7.19 -19.70 -9.53
C GLY A 188 6.47 -20.50 -10.60
N ARG A 189 6.11 -21.72 -10.22
CA ARG A 189 5.40 -22.67 -11.08
C ARG A 189 4.23 -23.28 -10.35
N SER A 190 3.17 -23.57 -11.09
CA SER A 190 2.03 -24.26 -10.49
C SER A 190 2.45 -25.64 -9.98
N SER A 191 2.12 -25.94 -8.73
CA SER A 191 2.39 -27.22 -8.10
C SER A 191 1.46 -28.31 -8.66
N ALA A 192 1.85 -29.57 -8.48
CA ALA A 192 0.95 -30.71 -8.66
C ALA A 192 -0.14 -30.78 -7.56
N ARG A 193 0.08 -30.11 -6.41
CA ARG A 193 -0.90 -30.02 -5.33
C ARG A 193 -1.98 -29.00 -5.68
N GLN A 194 -3.11 -29.50 -6.19
CA GLN A 194 -4.25 -28.69 -6.62
C GLN A 194 -5.57 -29.35 -6.23
N LEU A 195 -6.59 -28.53 -6.01
CA LEU A 195 -7.95 -28.94 -5.71
C LEU A 195 -8.89 -28.48 -6.83
N THR A 196 -9.87 -29.32 -7.16
CA THR A 196 -10.95 -28.98 -8.11
C THR A 196 -12.25 -28.90 -7.34
N ARG A 197 -12.94 -30.03 -7.21
CA ARG A 197 -14.14 -30.21 -6.41
C ARG A 197 -14.06 -31.54 -5.68
N LEU A 198 -14.70 -31.61 -4.52
CA LEU A 198 -14.81 -32.86 -3.76
C LEU A 198 -16.27 -33.18 -3.44
N PRO A 199 -16.64 -34.47 -3.35
CA PRO A 199 -17.93 -34.84 -2.79
C PRO A 199 -18.11 -34.22 -1.41
N PHE A 200 -19.28 -33.66 -1.14
CA PHE A 200 -19.57 -32.94 0.10
C PHE A 200 -19.24 -33.76 1.35
N ASN A 201 -19.63 -35.04 1.37
CA ASN A 201 -19.40 -35.96 2.48
C ASN A 201 -17.93 -36.37 2.68
N LYS A 202 -17.04 -36.07 1.73
CA LYS A 202 -15.60 -36.23 1.92
C LYS A 202 -14.99 -35.03 2.64
N LEU A 203 -15.58 -33.86 2.46
CA LEU A 203 -15.14 -32.63 3.12
C LEU A 203 -15.77 -32.47 4.51
N TYR A 204 -17.06 -32.79 4.63
CA TYR A 204 -17.84 -32.67 5.85
C TYR A 204 -18.51 -34.01 6.20
N PRO A 205 -17.76 -35.00 6.70
CA PRO A 205 -18.29 -36.34 6.97
C PRO A 205 -19.42 -36.36 8.00
N GLY A 206 -19.44 -35.40 8.93
CA GLY A 206 -20.48 -35.23 9.94
C GLY A 206 -21.77 -34.55 9.45
N LEU A 207 -21.82 -34.06 8.21
CA LEU A 207 -22.96 -33.30 7.67
C LEU A 207 -23.67 -34.03 6.51
N PRO A 208 -25.02 -34.05 6.49
CA PRO A 208 -25.79 -34.76 5.47
C PRO A 208 -25.97 -33.94 4.20
N MET A 209 -25.41 -34.40 3.08
CA MET A 209 -25.83 -34.03 1.72
C MET A 209 -25.40 -35.09 0.72
N ARG A 210 -26.35 -35.57 -0.08
CA ARG A 210 -26.16 -36.55 -1.14
C ARG A 210 -26.00 -35.86 -2.48
N SER A 211 -25.28 -36.52 -3.40
CA SER A 211 -25.12 -36.04 -4.78
C SER A 211 -24.65 -34.58 -4.88
N THR A 212 -23.84 -34.12 -3.95
CA THR A 212 -23.36 -32.73 -3.91
C THR A 212 -21.84 -32.67 -3.96
N TYR A 213 -21.32 -31.76 -4.77
CA TYR A 213 -19.93 -31.36 -4.80
C TYR A 213 -19.74 -29.99 -4.14
N VAL A 214 -18.71 -29.86 -3.32
CA VAL A 214 -18.17 -28.56 -2.92
C VAL A 214 -17.09 -28.18 -3.91
N ASN A 215 -17.22 -26.99 -4.49
CA ASN A 215 -16.20 -26.45 -5.38
C ASN A 215 -15.07 -25.87 -4.54
N LEU A 216 -13.83 -26.24 -4.83
CA LEU A 216 -12.65 -25.77 -4.11
C LEU A 216 -11.83 -24.85 -5.03
N GLU A 217 -11.51 -25.34 -6.22
CA GLU A 217 -10.77 -24.64 -7.29
C GLU A 217 -9.52 -23.91 -6.80
N VAL A 218 -8.69 -24.58 -5.99
CA VAL A 218 -7.44 -24.02 -5.44
C VAL A 218 -6.23 -24.62 -6.13
N GLY A 219 -5.22 -23.80 -6.41
CA GLY A 219 -3.90 -24.24 -6.84
C GLY A 219 -2.81 -23.56 -6.03
N LEU A 220 -1.68 -24.25 -5.90
CA LEU A 220 -0.47 -23.71 -5.28
C LEU A 220 0.55 -23.31 -6.34
N ILE A 221 1.30 -22.27 -6.04
CA ILE A 221 2.46 -21.81 -6.83
C ILE A 221 3.69 -22.09 -5.98
N GLU A 222 4.52 -23.04 -6.41
CA GLU A 222 5.85 -23.25 -5.85
C GLU A 222 6.70 -22.02 -6.18
N LEU A 223 7.10 -21.27 -5.14
CA LEU A 223 7.79 -20.00 -5.31
C LEU A 223 9.26 -20.24 -5.67
N ASP A 224 9.74 -19.53 -6.68
CA ASP A 224 11.15 -19.62 -7.08
C ASP A 224 12.07 -19.01 -6.00
N ASN A 225 11.60 -17.95 -5.32
CA ASN A 225 12.33 -17.29 -4.24
C ASN A 225 11.35 -16.71 -3.21
N VAL A 226 11.28 -17.32 -2.03
CA VAL A 226 10.39 -16.87 -0.94
C VAL A 226 10.79 -15.50 -0.37
N ASN A 227 12.04 -15.07 -0.56
CA ASN A 227 12.51 -13.76 -0.08
C ASN A 227 11.92 -12.59 -0.87
N ASP A 228 11.33 -12.86 -2.03
CA ASP A 228 10.57 -11.87 -2.81
C ASP A 228 9.11 -11.78 -2.37
N TRP A 229 8.73 -12.44 -1.26
CA TRP A 229 7.35 -12.51 -0.77
C TRP A 229 7.22 -12.09 0.70
N THR A 230 6.02 -11.64 1.09
CA THR A 230 5.58 -11.35 2.47
C THR A 230 4.29 -12.10 2.78
N SER A 231 4.11 -12.50 4.04
CA SER A 231 2.85 -13.09 4.51
C SER A 231 1.73 -12.06 4.68
N GLN A 232 2.03 -10.76 4.63
CA GLN A 232 1.02 -9.70 4.71
C GLN A 232 0.13 -9.68 3.46
N VAL A 233 -1.12 -9.25 3.64
CA VAL A 233 -2.08 -9.03 2.56
C VAL A 233 -2.10 -7.54 2.23
N TYR A 234 -1.93 -7.20 0.95
CA TYR A 234 -1.99 -5.82 0.48
C TYR A 234 -3.34 -5.20 0.84
N GLY A 235 -3.34 -3.94 1.29
CA GLY A 235 -4.53 -3.24 1.75
C GLY A 235 -5.11 -3.69 3.11
N LEU A 236 -4.72 -4.86 3.64
CA LEU A 236 -5.15 -5.34 4.96
C LEU A 236 -4.03 -5.39 6.02
N GLY A 237 -2.76 -5.46 5.58
CA GLY A 237 -1.61 -5.56 6.47
C GLY A 237 -1.38 -6.97 7.03
N PRO A 238 -0.85 -7.08 8.26
CA PRO A 238 -0.70 -8.36 8.96
C PRO A 238 -2.03 -9.07 9.18
N ILE A 239 -2.01 -10.40 9.08
CA ILE A 239 -3.18 -11.25 9.26
C ILE A 239 -3.06 -12.11 10.52
N GLY A 240 -4.19 -12.36 11.16
CA GLY A 240 -4.27 -13.19 12.36
C GLY A 240 -4.23 -14.68 12.05
N PRO A 241 -4.48 -15.55 13.05
CA PRO A 241 -4.50 -16.99 12.86
C PRO A 241 -5.60 -17.40 11.87
N LEU A 242 -5.30 -18.48 11.14
CA LEU A 242 -6.27 -19.16 10.28
C LEU A 242 -7.53 -19.48 11.08
N LEU A 243 -8.70 -19.09 10.55
CA LEU A 243 -9.97 -19.49 11.13
C LEU A 243 -10.21 -20.98 10.85
N ASP A 244 -9.92 -21.80 11.87
CA ASP A 244 -10.08 -23.25 11.81
C ASP A 244 -11.57 -23.62 11.82
N LEU A 245 -12.10 -24.02 10.66
CA LEU A 245 -13.49 -24.39 10.46
C LEU A 245 -13.58 -25.85 10.00
N ASN A 246 -14.48 -26.60 10.63
CA ASN A 246 -14.76 -28.00 10.36
C ASN A 246 -16.26 -28.29 10.53
N ASP A 247 -16.67 -29.53 10.26
CA ASP A 247 -18.07 -29.96 10.37
C ASP A 247 -18.68 -29.88 11.78
N HIS A 248 -17.85 -29.76 12.83
CA HIS A 248 -18.30 -29.61 14.21
C HIS A 248 -18.47 -28.17 14.66
N ASN A 249 -17.67 -27.23 14.15
CA ASN A 249 -17.69 -25.83 14.58
C ASN A 249 -18.29 -24.85 13.55
N LEU A 250 -18.49 -25.29 12.30
CA LEU A 250 -19.15 -24.46 11.28
C LEU A 250 -20.58 -24.13 11.73
N SER A 251 -20.86 -22.83 11.83
CA SER A 251 -22.02 -22.32 12.54
C SER A 251 -22.76 -21.25 11.75
N LEU A 252 -24.08 -21.20 11.93
CA LEU A 252 -24.94 -20.14 11.41
C LEU A 252 -24.60 -18.75 12.01
N ARG A 253 -23.80 -18.70 13.08
CA ARG A 253 -23.29 -17.43 13.64
C ARG A 253 -22.39 -16.67 12.68
N LEU A 254 -21.80 -17.34 11.69
CA LEU A 254 -21.02 -16.67 10.65
C LEU A 254 -21.91 -15.82 9.72
N ILE A 255 -23.20 -16.14 9.61
CA ILE A 255 -24.12 -15.38 8.77
C ILE A 255 -24.35 -14.01 9.40
N GLY A 256 -24.12 -12.96 8.62
CA GLY A 256 -24.21 -11.58 9.07
C GLY A 256 -22.88 -10.99 9.54
N GLU A 257 -21.83 -11.80 9.75
CA GLU A 257 -20.50 -11.29 10.10
C GLU A 257 -19.88 -10.54 8.91
N GLU A 258 -19.13 -9.49 9.24
CA GLU A 258 -18.42 -8.65 8.28
C GLU A 258 -17.12 -9.32 7.85
N VAL A 259 -16.83 -9.23 6.56
CA VAL A 259 -15.62 -9.79 5.96
C VAL A 259 -14.94 -8.75 5.08
N VAL A 260 -13.62 -8.78 5.08
CA VAL A 260 -12.75 -7.90 4.29
C VAL A 260 -11.77 -8.72 3.46
N ALA A 261 -11.38 -8.17 2.33
CA ALA A 261 -10.46 -8.80 1.39
C ALA A 261 -9.72 -7.72 0.59
N HIS A 262 -8.65 -8.12 -0.07
CA HIS A 262 -8.06 -7.32 -1.12
C HIS A 262 -7.86 -8.20 -2.35
N GLY A 263 -8.64 -7.92 -3.39
CA GLY A 263 -8.55 -8.60 -4.66
C GLY A 263 -7.45 -8.00 -5.52
N ALA A 264 -7.07 -8.75 -6.56
CA ALA A 264 -6.33 -8.12 -7.64
C ALA A 264 -7.33 -7.17 -8.28
N HIS A 265 -8.24 -7.64 -9.15
CA HIS A 265 -9.18 -6.79 -9.90
C HIS A 265 -9.84 -5.65 -9.10
N SER A 266 -10.41 -5.94 -7.95
CA SER A 266 -11.28 -4.98 -7.25
C SER A 266 -10.58 -4.15 -6.17
N GLY A 267 -9.31 -4.43 -5.86
CA GLY A 267 -8.62 -3.80 -4.74
C GLY A 267 -9.30 -4.13 -3.40
N GLU A 268 -9.51 -3.13 -2.54
CA GLU A 268 -10.18 -3.30 -1.26
C GLU A 268 -11.64 -3.76 -1.44
N LEU A 269 -11.97 -4.89 -0.81
CA LEU A 269 -13.27 -5.52 -0.82
C LEU A 269 -13.80 -5.61 0.60
N SER A 270 -15.09 -5.31 0.78
CA SER A 270 -15.80 -5.52 2.03
C SER A 270 -17.17 -6.13 1.74
N GLY A 271 -17.63 -6.99 2.65
CA GLY A 271 -18.87 -7.71 2.47
C GLY A 271 -19.40 -8.34 3.74
N ARG A 272 -20.47 -9.12 3.58
CA ARG A 272 -21.16 -9.82 4.65
C ARG A 272 -21.57 -11.21 4.20
N ILE A 273 -21.35 -12.21 5.05
CA ILE A 273 -21.75 -13.59 4.76
C ILE A 273 -23.28 -13.67 4.80
N GLN A 274 -23.91 -14.05 3.69
CA GLN A 274 -25.38 -14.12 3.56
C GLN A 274 -25.93 -15.51 3.79
N ALA A 275 -25.19 -16.53 3.36
CA ALA A 275 -25.64 -17.91 3.42
C ALA A 275 -24.47 -18.88 3.39
N LEU A 276 -24.72 -20.10 3.85
CA LEU A 276 -23.79 -21.22 3.74
C LEU A 276 -24.29 -22.23 2.71
N PHE A 277 -23.36 -22.94 2.08
CA PHE A 277 -23.65 -24.03 1.15
C PHE A 277 -24.55 -23.61 -0.02
N TYR A 278 -24.32 -22.44 -0.59
CA TYR A 278 -25.15 -21.92 -1.68
C TYR A 278 -24.98 -22.76 -2.94
N ARG A 279 -26.10 -23.30 -3.44
CA ARG A 279 -26.19 -24.01 -4.71
C ARG A 279 -26.20 -23.03 -5.88
N TYR A 280 -25.08 -22.96 -6.59
CA TYR A 280 -24.91 -22.11 -7.76
C TYR A 280 -25.13 -22.86 -9.08
N LYS A 281 -25.11 -24.20 -9.08
CA LYS A 281 -25.27 -25.02 -10.29
C LYS A 281 -25.80 -26.42 -9.98
N SER A 282 -26.54 -26.98 -10.92
CA SER A 282 -27.00 -28.38 -10.90
C SER A 282 -26.77 -29.02 -12.26
N VAL A 283 -26.08 -30.16 -12.34
CA VAL A 283 -25.80 -30.88 -13.59
C VAL A 283 -25.75 -32.38 -13.35
N GLY A 284 -26.43 -33.16 -14.20
CA GLY A 284 -26.35 -34.63 -14.20
C GLY A 284 -26.83 -35.29 -12.90
N GLY A 285 -27.81 -34.67 -12.22
CA GLY A 285 -28.31 -35.14 -10.93
C GLY A 285 -27.41 -34.78 -9.73
N TYR A 286 -26.38 -33.96 -9.92
CA TYR A 286 -25.52 -33.45 -8.86
C TYR A 286 -25.68 -31.94 -8.65
N GLU A 287 -25.60 -31.51 -7.40
CA GLU A 287 -25.51 -30.11 -6.99
C GLU A 287 -24.06 -29.67 -6.80
N TYR A 288 -23.81 -28.39 -7.05
CA TYR A 288 -22.53 -27.74 -6.81
C TYR A 288 -22.76 -26.57 -5.86
N VAL A 289 -22.02 -26.57 -4.75
CA VAL A 289 -22.15 -25.57 -3.69
C VAL A 289 -20.85 -24.83 -3.41
N SER A 290 -20.97 -23.58 -2.96
CA SER A 290 -19.91 -22.84 -2.27
C SER A 290 -20.09 -22.97 -0.76
N ASP A 291 -19.02 -22.94 0.03
CA ASP A 291 -19.17 -22.90 1.50
C ASP A 291 -19.83 -21.60 1.93
N PHE A 292 -19.41 -20.48 1.34
CA PHE A 292 -19.89 -19.14 1.65
C PHE A 292 -20.48 -18.46 0.41
N LEU A 293 -21.58 -17.73 0.63
CA LEU A 293 -22.11 -16.72 -0.27
C LEU A 293 -21.95 -15.36 0.42
N ILE A 294 -21.08 -14.50 -0.13
CA ILE A 294 -20.73 -13.21 0.47
C ILE A 294 -21.33 -12.09 -0.38
N ALA A 295 -22.19 -11.26 0.22
CA ALA A 295 -22.69 -10.06 -0.43
C ALA A 295 -21.70 -8.90 -0.28
N PRO A 296 -21.51 -8.06 -1.30
CA PRO A 296 -20.72 -6.84 -1.18
C PRO A 296 -21.41 -5.84 -0.25
N THR A 297 -20.61 -5.03 0.45
CA THR A 297 -21.13 -3.89 1.21
C THR A 297 -21.73 -2.86 0.25
N ALA A 298 -22.92 -2.34 0.57
CA ALA A 298 -23.60 -1.36 -0.27
C ALA A 298 -22.72 -0.11 -0.51
N GLY A 299 -22.62 0.33 -1.77
CA GLY A 299 -21.80 1.47 -2.18
C GLY A 299 -20.28 1.20 -2.21
N ARG A 300 -19.83 -0.04 -1.99
CA ARG A 300 -18.42 -0.45 -2.11
C ARG A 300 -18.19 -1.31 -3.36
N ALA A 301 -16.93 -1.54 -3.69
CA ALA A 301 -16.55 -2.41 -4.79
C ALA A 301 -17.10 -3.83 -4.60
N CYS A 302 -17.49 -4.47 -5.70
CA CYS A 302 -17.93 -5.86 -5.74
C CYS A 302 -16.86 -6.69 -6.44
N THR A 303 -16.74 -7.97 -6.10
CA THR A 303 -15.80 -8.88 -6.79
C THR A 303 -16.01 -8.89 -8.31
N GLN A 304 -14.93 -9.06 -9.06
CA GLN A 304 -14.91 -9.07 -10.52
C GLN A 304 -14.08 -10.22 -11.08
N PRO A 305 -14.29 -10.61 -12.35
CA PRO A 305 -13.36 -11.47 -13.06
C PRO A 305 -11.92 -10.93 -12.97
N GLY A 306 -11.06 -11.69 -12.29
CA GLY A 306 -9.68 -11.29 -11.95
C GLY A 306 -9.40 -11.25 -10.45
N ASP A 307 -10.42 -11.33 -9.59
CA ASP A 307 -10.29 -11.49 -8.13
C ASP A 307 -10.17 -12.96 -7.69
N SER A 308 -10.22 -13.90 -8.63
CA SER A 308 -10.00 -15.32 -8.36
C SER A 308 -8.73 -15.54 -7.53
N GLY A 309 -8.85 -16.21 -6.38
CA GLY A 309 -7.74 -16.53 -5.48
C GLY A 309 -7.65 -15.60 -4.29
N THR A 310 -8.48 -14.56 -4.24
CA THR A 310 -8.61 -13.65 -3.11
C THR A 310 -8.99 -14.40 -1.84
N VAL A 311 -8.30 -14.10 -0.74
CA VAL A 311 -8.66 -14.62 0.59
C VAL A 311 -9.51 -13.59 1.31
N TRP A 312 -10.73 -13.99 1.68
CA TRP A 312 -11.61 -13.27 2.57
C TRP A 312 -11.24 -13.54 4.02
N HIS A 313 -11.31 -12.49 4.84
CA HIS A 313 -10.99 -12.51 6.24
C HIS A 313 -12.22 -12.06 7.05
N LEU A 314 -12.45 -12.62 8.24
CA LEU A 314 -13.36 -12.00 9.19
C LEU A 314 -12.79 -10.63 9.58
N ALA A 315 -13.63 -9.61 9.52
CA ALA A 315 -13.24 -8.25 9.85
C ALA A 315 -12.88 -8.16 11.35
N PRO A 316 -11.85 -7.36 11.69
CA PRO A 316 -11.47 -7.14 13.08
C PRO A 316 -12.61 -6.45 13.84
N LYS A 317 -12.84 -6.84 15.10
CA LYS A 317 -13.90 -6.26 15.95
C LYS A 317 -13.42 -5.01 16.68
N LEU A 318 -12.12 -4.93 16.93
CA LEU A 318 -11.41 -3.79 17.51
C LEU A 318 -10.29 -3.38 16.55
N GLU A 319 -9.88 -2.10 16.57
CA GLU A 319 -8.77 -1.62 15.72
C GLU A 319 -7.44 -2.34 15.99
N SER A 320 -7.25 -2.90 17.19
CA SER A 320 -6.06 -3.68 17.55
C SER A 320 -6.06 -5.11 17.02
N ASP A 321 -7.20 -5.61 16.55
CA ASP A 321 -7.33 -7.00 16.11
C ASP A 321 -6.84 -7.15 14.67
N GLN A 322 -6.20 -8.28 14.38
CA GLN A 322 -5.83 -8.63 13.01
C GLN A 322 -7.01 -9.32 12.30
N PRO A 323 -7.21 -9.07 10.99
CA PRO A 323 -8.21 -9.80 10.20
C PRO A 323 -7.88 -11.30 10.18
N LEU A 324 -8.91 -12.14 10.38
CA LEU A 324 -8.73 -13.61 10.48
C LEU A 324 -9.00 -14.29 9.13
N PRO A 325 -8.02 -14.94 8.49
CA PRO A 325 -8.19 -15.61 7.20
C PRO A 325 -9.29 -16.69 7.27
N LEU A 326 -10.31 -16.56 6.41
CA LEU A 326 -11.53 -17.36 6.46
C LEU A 326 -11.70 -18.27 5.24
N ALA A 327 -11.65 -17.69 4.03
CA ALA A 327 -12.06 -18.42 2.82
C ALA A 327 -11.37 -17.91 1.56
N VAL A 328 -11.17 -18.82 0.60
CA VAL A 328 -10.63 -18.50 -0.74
C VAL A 328 -11.80 -18.34 -1.71
N GLU A 329 -11.85 -17.21 -2.38
CA GLU A 329 -12.80 -16.96 -3.46
C GLU A 329 -12.37 -17.66 -4.75
N TRP A 330 -13.32 -18.28 -5.45
CA TRP A 330 -13.10 -18.91 -6.75
C TRP A 330 -14.04 -18.42 -7.85
N GLY A 331 -15.04 -17.60 -7.53
CA GLY A 331 -15.94 -17.04 -8.51
C GLY A 331 -16.98 -16.10 -7.91
N GLY A 332 -17.85 -15.58 -8.75
CA GLY A 332 -18.92 -14.68 -8.34
C GLY A 332 -20.28 -15.05 -8.96
N GLN A 333 -21.34 -14.62 -8.29
CA GLN A 333 -22.72 -14.71 -8.75
C GLN A 333 -23.34 -13.31 -8.78
N THR A 334 -23.71 -12.83 -9.96
CA THR A 334 -24.32 -11.51 -10.12
C THR A 334 -25.83 -11.58 -10.02
N PHE A 335 -26.42 -10.68 -9.23
CA PHE A 335 -27.87 -10.47 -9.16
C PHE A 335 -28.22 -9.02 -9.52
N ALA A 336 -29.26 -8.84 -10.34
CA ALA A 336 -29.87 -7.54 -10.62
C ALA A 336 -31.02 -7.27 -9.64
N PHE A 337 -31.18 -6.00 -9.23
CA PHE A 337 -32.26 -5.59 -8.34
C PHE A 337 -33.15 -4.51 -9.01
N PRO A 338 -34.45 -4.42 -8.66
CA PRO A 338 -35.39 -3.51 -9.34
C PRO A 338 -35.19 -2.03 -9.04
N THR A 339 -34.62 -1.70 -7.88
CA THR A 339 -34.37 -0.31 -7.45
C THR A 339 -33.03 0.17 -8.01
N GLY A 340 -33.02 0.59 -9.28
CA GLY A 340 -31.86 1.19 -9.96
C GLY A 340 -31.20 0.28 -11.01
N THR A 341 -30.09 0.75 -11.59
CA THR A 341 -29.23 0.00 -12.52
C THR A 341 -28.22 -0.91 -11.80
N GLU A 342 -28.31 -1.03 -10.48
CA GLU A 342 -27.32 -1.73 -9.65
C GLU A 342 -27.38 -3.26 -9.84
N ARG A 343 -26.24 -3.81 -10.29
CA ARG A 343 -25.93 -5.23 -10.30
C ARG A 343 -24.92 -5.47 -9.19
N LEU A 344 -25.18 -6.42 -8.29
CA LEU A 344 -24.24 -6.77 -7.22
C LEU A 344 -23.61 -8.13 -7.52
N ASN A 345 -22.29 -8.19 -7.46
CA ASN A 345 -21.54 -9.45 -7.60
C ASN A 345 -21.28 -10.01 -6.20
N PHE A 346 -21.89 -11.16 -5.91
CA PHE A 346 -21.67 -11.90 -4.68
C PHE A 346 -20.48 -12.83 -4.86
N ALA A 347 -19.57 -12.89 -3.89
CA ALA A 347 -18.44 -13.82 -3.93
C ALA A 347 -18.86 -15.23 -3.51
N LEU A 348 -18.35 -16.22 -4.25
CA LEU A 348 -18.46 -17.65 -3.97
C LEU A 348 -17.10 -18.13 -3.45
N ALA A 349 -17.07 -18.55 -2.19
CA ALA A 349 -15.83 -18.88 -1.51
C ALA A 349 -15.91 -20.20 -0.75
N THR A 350 -14.74 -20.77 -0.49
CA THR A 350 -14.55 -22.05 0.19
C THR A 350 -13.61 -21.88 1.37
N THR A 351 -13.89 -22.60 2.45
CA THR A 351 -13.13 -22.61 3.71
C THR A 351 -11.62 -22.79 3.49
N LEU A 352 -10.83 -21.82 3.97
CA LEU A 352 -9.37 -21.85 3.82
C LEU A 352 -8.74 -22.98 4.69
N SER A 353 -9.32 -23.27 5.84
CA SER A 353 -8.87 -24.36 6.73
C SER A 353 -8.96 -25.74 6.08
N ASN A 354 -10.08 -26.05 5.44
CA ASN A 354 -10.20 -27.28 4.66
C ASN A 354 -9.22 -27.31 3.47
N VAL A 355 -9.02 -26.19 2.80
CA VAL A 355 -8.05 -26.08 1.69
C VAL A 355 -6.64 -26.40 2.18
N CYS A 356 -6.20 -25.78 3.27
CA CYS A 356 -4.90 -26.04 3.91
C CYS A 356 -4.76 -27.51 4.32
N HIS A 357 -5.77 -28.07 4.98
CA HIS A 357 -5.79 -29.47 5.39
C HIS A 357 -5.66 -30.43 4.20
N LEU A 358 -6.48 -30.26 3.15
CA LEU A 358 -6.48 -31.15 1.98
C LEU A 358 -5.20 -31.07 1.15
N LEU A 359 -4.55 -29.90 1.13
CA LEU A 359 -3.27 -29.70 0.44
C LEU A 359 -2.07 -30.05 1.31
N ASN A 360 -2.29 -30.38 2.58
CA ASN A 360 -1.28 -30.62 3.60
C ASN A 360 -0.27 -29.47 3.69
N VAL A 361 -0.80 -28.26 3.87
CA VAL A 361 -0.05 -27.02 4.05
C VAL A 361 -0.62 -26.22 5.22
N GLU A 362 0.19 -25.37 5.82
CA GLU A 362 -0.15 -24.46 6.90
C GLU A 362 -0.05 -23.01 6.42
N LEU A 363 -0.87 -22.12 7.00
CA LEU A 363 -0.81 -20.70 6.70
C LEU A 363 0.52 -20.12 7.21
N VAL A 364 1.23 -19.39 6.35
CA VAL A 364 2.42 -18.64 6.77
C VAL A 364 1.98 -17.27 7.27
N GLN A 365 2.04 -17.06 8.59
CA GLN A 365 1.66 -15.80 9.22
C GLN A 365 2.84 -14.85 9.38
N GLU A 366 4.03 -15.39 9.66
CA GLU A 366 5.24 -14.63 9.97
C GLU A 366 6.34 -14.89 8.94
N HIS A 367 6.26 -14.23 7.79
CA HIS A 367 7.34 -14.23 6.81
C HIS A 367 7.50 -12.84 6.19
N ASN A 368 8.69 -12.25 6.34
CA ASN A 368 8.94 -10.86 5.97
C ASN A 368 7.84 -9.89 6.51
N THR A 369 7.38 -10.14 7.74
CA THR A 369 6.33 -9.35 8.42
C THR A 369 6.85 -8.03 8.96
N GLY A 370 8.14 -7.95 9.31
CA GLY A 370 8.80 -6.69 9.65
C GLY A 370 9.23 -5.87 8.43
N VAL A 371 8.74 -6.18 7.22
CA VAL A 371 9.03 -5.41 6.01
C VAL A 371 7.80 -4.59 5.63
N MET A 372 7.74 -3.37 6.17
CA MET A 372 7.24 -2.22 5.41
C MET A 372 8.39 -1.80 4.44
N PRO A 373 8.18 -1.68 3.12
CA PRO A 373 9.29 -1.49 2.18
C PRO A 373 9.54 -0.04 1.72
N TYR A 374 10.80 0.42 1.81
CA TYR A 374 11.55 1.43 0.97
C TYR A 374 11.77 2.97 1.38
N TRP A 375 12.90 3.45 1.98
CA TRP A 375 13.17 4.80 2.59
C TRP A 375 14.41 5.43 1.92
N GLY A 376 14.43 5.54 0.60
CA GLY A 376 15.23 6.63 -0.01
C GLY A 376 14.40 7.91 -0.11
N GLN A 377 13.23 7.91 0.51
CA GLN A 377 12.04 8.57 -0.01
C GLN A 377 11.20 9.11 1.15
N THR A 378 10.78 8.25 2.08
CA THR A 378 9.91 8.63 3.22
C THR A 378 10.51 9.69 4.17
N GLY A 379 11.83 9.93 4.10
CA GLY A 379 12.52 10.94 4.89
C GLY A 379 12.27 12.36 4.47
N HIS A 380 12.55 12.65 3.21
CA HIS A 380 12.28 13.95 2.62
C HIS A 380 10.79 14.30 2.70
N TYR A 381 9.89 13.31 2.60
CA TYR A 381 8.44 13.58 2.67
C TYR A 381 7.98 14.07 4.01
N SER A 382 8.41 13.40 5.08
CA SER A 382 8.02 13.79 6.42
C SER A 382 8.56 15.19 6.73
N ILE A 383 9.81 15.51 6.37
CA ILE A 383 10.42 16.83 6.58
C ILE A 383 9.61 17.93 5.88
N ALA A 384 9.32 17.78 4.59
CA ALA A 384 8.53 18.74 3.84
C ALA A 384 7.09 18.88 4.38
N SER A 385 6.46 17.76 4.75
CA SER A 385 5.10 17.73 5.29
C SER A 385 5.01 18.32 6.70
N PHE A 386 6.08 18.27 7.49
CA PHE A 386 6.16 18.92 8.79
C PHE A 386 6.65 20.38 8.72
N ALA A 387 7.41 20.76 7.70
CA ALA A 387 7.94 22.13 7.52
C ALA A 387 6.84 23.19 7.40
N ALA A 388 5.67 22.83 6.84
CA ALA A 388 4.50 23.69 6.77
C ALA A 388 4.10 24.26 8.15
N SER A 389 4.30 23.50 9.23
CA SER A 389 3.99 23.93 10.60
C SER A 389 4.86 25.10 11.09
N PHE A 390 6.00 25.37 10.45
CA PHE A 390 6.91 26.45 10.81
C PHE A 390 6.81 27.69 9.89
N THR A 391 5.91 27.68 8.91
CA THR A 391 5.69 28.84 8.01
C THR A 391 5.02 30.03 8.70
N GLY A 392 4.45 29.83 9.89
CA GLY A 392 3.75 30.87 10.66
C GLY A 392 2.34 31.21 10.15
N GLY A 393 1.82 30.46 9.17
CA GLY A 393 0.47 30.64 8.61
C GLY A 393 0.37 31.74 7.55
N GLY A 394 -0.81 32.36 7.44
CA GLY A 394 -1.08 33.42 6.47
C GLY A 394 -1.00 32.94 5.00
N LYS A 395 -0.71 33.86 4.07
CA LYS A 395 -0.67 33.55 2.63
C LYS A 395 0.36 32.46 2.29
N LEU A 396 1.51 32.45 2.96
CA LEU A 396 2.53 31.42 2.73
C LEU A 396 2.05 30.06 3.22
N GLY A 397 1.52 29.98 4.46
CA GLY A 397 0.97 28.73 4.98
C GLY A 397 -0.11 28.17 4.05
N THR A 398 -1.06 29.00 3.64
CA THR A 398 -2.10 28.61 2.66
C THR A 398 -1.53 28.16 1.32
N LEU A 399 -0.50 28.84 0.80
CA LEU A 399 0.14 28.45 -0.45
C LEU A 399 0.80 27.07 -0.34
N MET A 400 1.59 26.86 0.72
CA MET A 400 2.32 25.61 0.92
C MET A 400 1.37 24.45 1.21
N ASP A 401 0.32 24.67 2.02
CA ASP A 401 -0.73 23.68 2.28
C ASP A 401 -1.47 23.30 0.98
N ALA A 402 -1.80 24.27 0.14
CA ALA A 402 -2.45 24.04 -1.14
C ALA A 402 -1.58 23.30 -2.17
N ASN A 403 -0.26 23.26 -1.95
CA ASN A 403 0.71 22.60 -2.83
C ASN A 403 1.44 21.44 -2.16
N LEU A 404 0.98 21.01 -0.98
CA LEU A 404 1.72 20.02 -0.19
C LEU A 404 1.83 18.68 -0.92
N ASP A 405 0.79 18.27 -1.64
CA ASP A 405 0.72 17.09 -2.51
C ASP A 405 1.59 17.19 -3.79
N ARG A 406 2.11 18.38 -4.11
CA ARG A 406 3.08 18.58 -5.20
C ARG A 406 4.51 18.60 -4.70
N ILE A 407 4.71 19.02 -3.46
CA ILE A 407 6.04 19.09 -2.82
C ILE A 407 6.41 17.73 -2.24
N SER A 408 5.44 17.08 -1.62
CA SER A 408 5.55 15.85 -0.82
C SER A 408 4.25 15.06 -0.93
N PHE A 409 4.11 14.00 -0.14
CA PHE A 409 2.85 13.27 0.00
C PHE A 409 2.11 13.74 1.26
N ALA A 410 0.77 13.78 1.18
CA ALA A 410 -0.07 14.26 2.27
C ALA A 410 0.17 13.44 3.56
N ARG A 411 0.01 14.05 4.73
CA ARG A 411 0.33 13.42 6.04
C ARG A 411 -0.37 12.07 6.30
N GLY A 412 -1.54 11.82 5.69
CA GLY A 412 -2.25 10.53 5.74
C GLY A 412 -1.95 9.57 4.59
N ASP A 413 -1.17 10.03 3.60
CA ASP A 413 -0.72 9.32 2.39
C ASP A 413 0.81 9.14 2.37
N LEU A 414 1.48 9.32 3.51
CA LEU A 414 2.90 9.00 3.72
C LEU A 414 3.17 7.48 3.71
N ASP A 415 2.40 6.72 2.94
CA ASP A 415 2.58 5.29 2.68
C ASP A 415 3.65 5.12 1.59
N PRO A 416 4.85 4.60 1.91
CA PRO A 416 5.96 4.44 0.96
C PRO A 416 5.58 3.73 -0.35
N LYS A 417 4.53 2.89 -0.34
CA LYS A 417 4.03 2.19 -1.53
C LYS A 417 3.27 3.12 -2.49
N ARG A 418 2.42 4.02 -2.00
CA ARG A 418 1.70 5.02 -2.81
C ARG A 418 2.68 6.02 -3.42
N ILE A 419 3.68 6.35 -2.65
CA ILE A 419 4.74 7.27 -3.02
C ILE A 419 5.59 6.74 -4.17
N MET A 420 6.16 5.53 -4.01
CA MET A 420 6.92 4.88 -5.07
C MET A 420 6.10 4.62 -6.33
N ALA A 421 4.82 4.28 -6.18
CA ALA A 421 3.93 4.07 -7.32
C ALA A 421 3.73 5.38 -8.10
N ALA A 422 3.45 6.48 -7.42
CA ALA A 422 3.33 7.81 -8.03
C ALA A 422 4.64 8.27 -8.69
N LEU A 423 5.80 8.05 -8.06
CA LEU A 423 7.11 8.45 -8.58
C LEU A 423 7.57 7.61 -9.77
N LYS A 424 7.23 6.33 -9.78
CA LYS A 424 7.52 5.43 -10.89
C LYS A 424 6.58 5.66 -12.07
N ASP A 425 5.32 5.97 -11.82
CA ASP A 425 4.36 6.42 -12.84
C ASP A 425 4.83 7.74 -13.46
N ALA A 426 5.25 8.71 -12.63
CA ALA A 426 5.87 9.95 -13.04
C ALA A 426 7.09 9.75 -13.96
N ARG A 427 7.99 8.83 -13.60
CA ARG A 427 9.18 8.50 -14.39
C ARG A 427 8.87 7.77 -15.70
N ASP A 428 7.99 6.77 -15.67
CA ASP A 428 7.78 5.85 -16.79
C ASP A 428 6.73 6.39 -17.80
N ASN A 429 5.81 7.24 -17.36
CA ASN A 429 4.74 7.83 -18.20
C ASN A 429 4.92 9.32 -18.47
N ALA A 430 6.02 9.94 -18.02
CA ALA A 430 6.15 11.39 -18.04
C ALA A 430 4.96 12.03 -17.30
N ASP A 431 4.69 11.57 -16.08
CA ASP A 431 3.76 12.22 -15.15
C ASP A 431 4.56 13.06 -14.13
N PHE A 432 3.89 13.89 -13.34
CA PHE A 432 4.56 14.82 -12.42
C PHE A 432 5.24 14.09 -11.23
N VAL A 433 6.56 14.31 -11.06
CA VAL A 433 7.33 13.90 -9.88
C VAL A 433 7.16 14.94 -8.76
N PRO A 434 6.71 14.57 -7.54
CA PRO A 434 6.79 15.41 -6.35
C PRO A 434 8.17 16.05 -6.17
N LEU A 435 8.18 17.35 -5.86
CA LEU A 435 9.37 18.18 -5.97
C LEU A 435 10.53 17.71 -5.07
N ALA A 436 10.24 17.15 -3.89
CA ALA A 436 11.28 16.65 -2.98
C ALA A 436 12.08 15.44 -3.53
N ASP A 437 11.60 14.75 -4.57
CA ASP A 437 12.26 13.58 -5.17
C ASP A 437 12.98 13.88 -6.50
N VAL A 438 12.69 15.03 -7.09
CA VAL A 438 13.22 15.40 -8.40
C VAL A 438 14.76 15.36 -8.43
N PRO A 439 15.50 15.87 -7.41
CA PRO A 439 16.97 15.80 -7.40
C PRO A 439 17.52 14.37 -7.63
N ASP A 440 16.99 13.38 -6.91
CA ASP A 440 17.46 12.00 -6.98
C ASP A 440 16.91 11.20 -8.17
N LEU A 441 15.63 11.41 -8.50
CA LEU A 441 14.96 10.60 -9.51
C LEU A 441 15.11 11.14 -10.93
N VAL A 442 15.19 12.46 -11.07
CA VAL A 442 15.29 13.15 -12.35
C VAL A 442 16.71 13.66 -12.55
N TRP A 443 17.23 14.49 -11.66
CA TRP A 443 18.48 15.23 -11.92
C TRP A 443 19.74 14.35 -11.88
N LYS A 444 19.82 13.32 -11.01
CA LYS A 444 20.87 12.26 -11.02
C LYS A 444 20.72 11.23 -12.16
N ARG A 445 20.26 11.68 -13.33
CA ARG A 445 20.11 10.87 -14.55
C ARG A 445 20.66 11.63 -15.73
N PHE A 446 21.04 10.90 -16.78
CA PHE A 446 21.36 11.53 -18.05
C PHE A 446 20.12 12.19 -18.67
N PRO A 447 20.25 13.36 -19.32
CA PRO A 447 19.14 14.02 -20.03
C PRO A 447 18.51 13.14 -21.12
N ASN A 448 19.28 12.20 -21.70
CA ASN A 448 18.79 11.26 -22.70
C ASN A 448 18.03 10.06 -22.11
N SER A 449 18.11 9.87 -20.78
CA SER A 449 17.49 8.75 -20.07
C SER A 449 16.21 9.19 -19.35
N VAL A 450 16.21 10.39 -18.78
CA VAL A 450 15.05 11.04 -18.16
C VAL A 450 15.06 12.52 -18.57
N THR A 451 13.94 13.03 -19.09
CA THR A 451 13.79 14.45 -19.42
C THR A 451 14.06 15.30 -18.17
N GLY A 452 14.89 16.34 -18.31
CA GLY A 452 15.35 17.15 -17.17
C GLY A 452 16.56 16.59 -16.42
N GLY A 453 17.06 15.41 -16.77
CA GLY A 453 18.28 14.84 -16.21
C GLY A 453 19.49 15.75 -16.39
N ARG A 454 20.37 15.80 -15.39
CA ARG A 454 21.49 16.75 -15.29
C ARG A 454 22.86 16.09 -15.26
N ASP A 455 22.92 14.77 -15.11
CA ASP A 455 24.19 14.05 -15.16
C ASP A 455 24.76 14.02 -16.58
N ASN A 456 26.09 14.06 -16.66
CA ASN A 456 26.81 14.21 -17.92
C ASN A 456 27.95 13.20 -18.11
N ARG A 457 28.19 12.30 -17.15
CA ARG A 457 29.25 11.29 -17.20
C ARG A 457 28.75 9.92 -16.72
N PRO A 458 29.30 8.80 -17.22
CA PRO A 458 28.99 7.47 -16.68
C PRO A 458 29.77 7.20 -15.40
N ALA A 459 29.18 6.42 -14.48
CA ALA A 459 29.82 5.93 -13.26
C ALA A 459 29.39 4.48 -13.00
N GLY A 460 30.26 3.52 -13.37
CA GLY A 460 29.91 2.09 -13.31
C GLY A 460 28.70 1.77 -14.18
N HIS A 461 27.65 1.23 -13.58
CA HIS A 461 26.34 0.98 -14.24
C HIS A 461 25.36 2.18 -14.14
N GLY A 462 25.78 3.31 -13.57
CA GLY A 462 24.97 4.51 -13.37
C GLY A 462 25.52 5.74 -14.09
N SER A 463 24.97 6.90 -13.73
CA SER A 463 25.40 8.22 -14.17
C SER A 463 26.03 9.00 -13.01
N THR A 464 26.84 9.99 -13.34
CA THR A 464 27.39 10.98 -12.43
C THR A 464 27.51 12.32 -13.13
N GLY A 465 27.67 13.39 -12.37
CA GLY A 465 27.67 14.73 -12.94
C GLY A 465 27.54 15.82 -11.88
N PRO A 466 27.14 17.03 -12.30
CA PRO A 466 27.11 18.19 -11.42
C PRO A 466 26.03 18.11 -10.34
N GLU A 467 25.03 17.23 -10.46
CA GLU A 467 24.03 17.04 -9.42
C GLU A 467 24.60 16.33 -8.18
N HIS A 468 25.42 15.29 -8.39
CA HIS A 468 25.92 14.43 -7.31
C HIS A 468 26.57 15.17 -6.11
N PRO A 469 27.50 16.11 -6.30
CA PRO A 469 28.13 16.80 -5.17
C PRO A 469 27.18 17.75 -4.43
N THR A 470 25.99 18.05 -4.97
CA THR A 470 25.04 18.97 -4.34
C THR A 470 24.26 18.36 -3.17
N HIS A 471 24.35 17.03 -2.97
CA HIS A 471 23.59 16.29 -1.95
C HIS A 471 24.34 16.10 -0.63
N TYR A 472 25.60 16.51 -0.56
CA TYR A 472 26.42 16.25 0.62
C TYR A 472 27.50 17.32 0.77
N ALA A 473 28.14 17.34 1.93
CA ALA A 473 29.42 17.99 2.12
C ALA A 473 30.15 17.32 3.29
N ASP A 474 31.38 16.87 3.06
CA ASP A 474 32.21 16.18 4.07
C ASP A 474 32.79 17.20 5.06
N ILE A 475 31.92 17.95 5.74
CA ILE A 475 32.29 19.12 6.54
C ILE A 475 33.05 18.76 7.83
N ASP A 476 33.15 17.47 8.16
CA ASP A 476 33.94 16.95 9.27
C ASP A 476 35.30 16.36 8.86
N GLU A 477 35.65 16.36 7.56
CA GLU A 477 36.99 15.95 7.14
C GLU A 477 38.02 16.91 7.72
N PRO A 478 39.04 16.43 8.44
CA PRO A 478 40.10 17.27 8.98
C PRO A 478 41.13 17.56 7.89
N ARG A 479 41.46 18.85 7.68
CA ARG A 479 42.51 19.19 6.71
C ARG A 479 43.91 18.85 7.23
N PRO A 480 44.87 18.48 6.36
CA PRO A 480 46.21 18.07 6.78
C PRO A 480 47.02 19.12 7.54
N SER A 481 46.86 20.43 7.28
CA SER A 481 47.73 21.47 7.84
C SER A 481 47.60 21.65 9.34
N ASP A 482 46.39 21.58 9.88
CA ASP A 482 46.10 21.88 11.29
C ASP A 482 45.00 21.02 11.92
N GLY A 483 44.42 20.09 11.16
CA GLY A 483 43.36 19.19 11.62
C GLY A 483 42.00 19.87 11.82
N GLN A 484 41.84 21.15 11.45
CA GLN A 484 40.54 21.82 11.50
C GLN A 484 39.63 21.33 10.37
N THR A 485 38.32 21.34 10.61
CA THR A 485 37.32 20.92 9.62
C THR A 485 36.57 22.11 9.02
N LEU A 486 35.97 21.94 7.83
CA LEU A 486 35.10 22.97 7.23
C LEU A 486 34.01 23.42 8.20
N ARG A 487 33.38 22.49 8.92
CA ARG A 487 32.35 22.79 9.93
C ARG A 487 32.87 23.77 10.99
N GLN A 488 34.04 23.52 11.57
CA GLN A 488 34.62 24.40 12.60
C GLN A 488 34.93 25.78 12.03
N LEU A 489 35.57 25.81 10.86
CA LEU A 489 36.03 27.04 10.23
C LEU A 489 34.86 27.91 9.75
N SER A 490 33.85 27.31 9.11
CA SER A 490 32.66 28.02 8.63
C SER A 490 31.77 28.52 9.77
N LEU A 491 31.64 27.79 10.89
CA LEU A 491 30.89 28.28 12.05
C LEU A 491 31.63 29.40 12.80
N ALA A 492 32.97 29.32 12.87
CA ALA A 492 33.76 30.34 13.57
C ALA A 492 33.80 31.68 12.83
N ASN A 493 33.94 31.66 11.50
CA ASN A 493 34.04 32.88 10.68
C ASN A 493 33.28 32.71 9.34
N PRO A 494 31.94 32.68 9.35
CA PRO A 494 31.15 32.38 8.16
C PRO A 494 31.38 33.38 7.02
N ALA A 495 31.59 34.66 7.34
CA ALA A 495 31.80 35.70 6.32
C ALA A 495 33.05 35.48 5.45
N THR A 496 34.06 34.74 5.94
CA THR A 496 35.30 34.47 5.20
C THR A 496 35.45 33.00 4.81
N ASN A 497 34.87 32.09 5.62
CA ASN A 497 35.11 30.65 5.50
C ASN A 497 33.91 29.88 4.94
N LEU A 498 32.79 30.55 4.66
CA LEU A 498 31.65 30.01 3.93
C LEU A 498 31.57 30.67 2.54
N THR A 499 32.68 30.61 1.81
CA THR A 499 32.82 31.14 0.44
C THR A 499 33.30 30.01 -0.47
N VAL A 500 32.97 30.11 -1.76
CA VAL A 500 33.38 29.11 -2.76
C VAL A 500 34.90 28.98 -2.81
N GLU A 501 35.61 30.11 -2.88
CA GLU A 501 37.08 30.15 -2.89
C GLU A 501 37.70 29.43 -1.68
N PHE A 502 37.16 29.67 -0.47
CA PHE A 502 37.68 29.02 0.74
C PHE A 502 37.45 27.51 0.73
N TRP A 503 36.25 27.07 0.32
CA TRP A 503 35.91 25.65 0.27
C TRP A 503 36.71 24.91 -0.80
N GLN A 504 36.97 25.53 -1.95
CA GLN A 504 37.87 24.99 -2.98
C GLN A 504 39.27 24.76 -2.42
N ALA A 505 39.85 25.78 -1.78
CA ALA A 505 41.18 25.69 -1.19
C ALA A 505 41.25 24.60 -0.10
N PHE A 506 40.22 24.48 0.73
CA PHE A 506 40.12 23.42 1.74
C PHE A 506 40.11 22.02 1.09
N TYR A 507 39.26 21.82 0.08
CA TYR A 507 39.17 20.53 -0.61
C TYR A 507 40.45 20.17 -1.35
N ASP A 508 41.13 21.14 -1.99
CA ASP A 508 42.45 20.94 -2.59
C ASP A 508 43.48 20.44 -1.57
N GLU A 509 43.47 21.01 -0.35
CA GLU A 509 44.34 20.58 0.73
C GLU A 509 44.05 19.14 1.20
N CYS A 510 42.79 18.72 1.17
CA CYS A 510 42.36 17.35 1.47
C CYS A 510 42.58 16.37 0.29
N GLY A 511 43.06 16.85 -0.85
CA GLY A 511 43.32 16.04 -2.06
C GLY A 511 42.12 15.87 -2.98
N HIS A 512 40.99 16.51 -2.68
CA HIS A 512 39.81 16.56 -3.55
C HIS A 512 39.94 17.74 -4.50
N THR A 513 40.64 17.53 -5.61
CA THR A 513 40.95 18.61 -6.58
C THR A 513 39.84 18.81 -7.62
N SER A 514 39.92 19.88 -8.42
CA SER A 514 39.01 20.14 -9.55
C SER A 514 39.02 19.05 -10.63
N SER A 515 40.01 18.13 -10.61
CA SER A 515 40.01 16.92 -11.44
C SER A 515 38.96 15.87 -11.00
N SER A 516 38.47 15.96 -9.77
CA SER A 516 37.44 15.10 -9.17
C SER A 516 36.30 15.95 -8.58
N PRO A 517 35.59 16.75 -9.39
CA PRO A 517 34.63 17.74 -8.90
C PRO A 517 33.45 17.12 -8.16
N THR A 518 33.13 15.83 -8.43
CA THR A 518 32.10 15.08 -7.72
C THR A 518 32.49 14.68 -6.30
N LYS A 519 33.75 14.90 -5.89
CA LYS A 519 34.24 14.70 -4.52
C LYS A 519 34.21 15.98 -3.68
N ARG A 520 33.82 17.12 -4.28
CA ARG A 520 33.75 18.43 -3.62
C ARG A 520 32.30 18.74 -3.24
N GLY A 521 31.83 18.15 -2.14
CA GLY A 521 30.46 18.35 -1.68
C GLY A 521 30.15 19.83 -1.38
N LEU A 522 29.00 20.32 -1.83
CA LEU A 522 28.65 21.74 -1.80
C LEU A 522 27.23 22.03 -1.30
N LEU A 523 26.63 21.09 -0.57
CA LEU A 523 25.23 21.15 -0.13
C LEU A 523 24.80 22.52 0.45
N PRO A 524 25.57 23.21 1.33
CA PRO A 524 25.19 24.54 1.80
C PRO A 524 25.09 25.62 0.72
N PHE A 525 25.95 25.58 -0.31
CA PHE A 525 25.85 26.50 -1.45
C PHE A 525 24.69 26.14 -2.38
N ARG A 526 24.31 24.86 -2.45
CA ARG A 526 23.08 24.46 -3.15
C ARG A 526 21.85 25.07 -2.48
N VAL A 527 21.77 25.03 -1.15
CA VAL A 527 20.70 25.70 -0.38
C VAL A 527 20.71 27.21 -0.61
N TRP A 528 21.88 27.84 -0.62
CA TRP A 528 22.03 29.26 -0.97
C TRP A 528 21.37 29.57 -2.31
N GLN A 529 21.76 28.84 -3.36
CA GLN A 529 21.25 29.04 -4.72
C GLN A 529 19.72 28.96 -4.79
N PHE A 530 19.11 27.99 -4.09
CA PHE A 530 17.65 27.86 -4.03
C PHE A 530 16.97 28.98 -3.25
N TYR A 531 17.58 29.43 -2.16
CA TYR A 531 17.06 30.54 -1.36
C TYR A 531 16.96 31.81 -2.22
N ASP A 532 18.02 32.16 -2.95
CA ASP A 532 18.03 33.34 -3.82
C ASP A 532 17.03 33.20 -4.98
N ALA A 533 16.91 32.00 -5.56
CA ALA A 533 15.90 31.72 -6.59
C ALA A 533 14.46 31.89 -6.07
N MET A 534 14.17 31.47 -4.84
CA MET A 534 12.88 31.66 -4.19
C MET A 534 12.58 33.14 -3.94
N VAL A 535 13.56 33.90 -3.43
CA VAL A 535 13.42 35.35 -3.23
C VAL A 535 13.08 36.04 -4.54
N LEU A 536 13.85 35.76 -5.59
CA LEU A 536 13.66 36.34 -6.92
C LEU A 536 12.28 35.99 -7.51
N ALA A 537 11.83 34.74 -7.34
CA ALA A 537 10.52 34.30 -7.81
C ALA A 537 9.39 35.13 -7.18
N VAL A 538 9.45 35.39 -5.88
CA VAL A 538 8.45 36.20 -5.18
C VAL A 538 8.51 37.66 -5.60
N GLN A 539 9.71 38.24 -5.75
CA GLN A 539 9.89 39.62 -6.25
C GLN A 539 9.31 39.82 -7.65
N GLN A 540 9.37 38.79 -8.50
CA GLN A 540 8.80 38.78 -9.85
C GLN A 540 7.32 38.33 -9.87
N GLU A 541 6.72 38.12 -8.70
CA GLU A 541 5.38 37.57 -8.51
C GLU A 541 5.10 36.24 -9.22
N LYS A 542 6.15 35.43 -9.44
CA LYS A 542 6.11 34.09 -10.03
C LYS A 542 5.93 33.04 -8.93
N VAL A 543 4.67 32.89 -8.49
CA VAL A 543 4.33 31.99 -7.39
C VAL A 543 4.64 30.52 -7.71
N ALA A 544 4.48 30.09 -8.97
CA ALA A 544 4.81 28.73 -9.40
C ALA A 544 6.33 28.44 -9.26
N ASP A 545 7.18 29.37 -9.70
CA ASP A 545 8.64 29.28 -9.57
C ASP A 545 9.04 29.18 -8.08
N TYR A 546 8.41 29.97 -7.21
CA TYR A 546 8.63 29.89 -5.76
C TYR A 546 8.26 28.52 -5.20
N VAL A 547 7.06 28.00 -5.51
CA VAL A 547 6.61 26.67 -5.05
C VAL A 547 7.54 25.57 -5.56
N CYS A 548 7.94 25.64 -6.83
CA CYS A 548 8.86 24.68 -7.44
C CYS A 548 10.21 24.68 -6.70
N ALA A 549 10.84 25.86 -6.57
CA ALA A 549 12.13 26.00 -5.88
C ALA A 549 12.04 25.60 -4.40
N ALA A 550 10.98 25.99 -3.69
CA ALA A 550 10.75 25.64 -2.29
C ALA A 550 10.58 24.12 -2.09
N GLY A 551 9.87 23.45 -2.99
CA GLY A 551 9.69 22.00 -2.92
C GLY A 551 10.95 21.22 -3.25
N LEU A 552 11.74 21.68 -4.23
CA LEU A 552 13.04 21.09 -4.58
C LEU A 552 14.05 21.28 -3.44
N LEU A 553 14.03 22.44 -2.77
CA LEU A 553 14.88 22.74 -1.61
C LEU A 553 14.66 21.75 -0.46
N ALA A 554 13.45 21.19 -0.31
CA ALA A 554 13.14 20.24 0.75
C ALA A 554 14.03 18.99 0.72
N HIS A 555 14.47 18.58 -0.48
CA HIS A 555 15.41 17.47 -0.65
C HIS A 555 16.74 17.77 0.06
N TYR A 556 17.38 18.86 -0.33
CA TYR A 556 18.71 19.26 0.16
C TYR A 556 18.73 19.59 1.67
N VAL A 557 17.65 20.17 2.21
CA VAL A 557 17.54 20.34 3.67
C VAL A 557 17.34 19.00 4.37
N GLY A 558 16.66 18.04 3.72
CA GLY A 558 16.58 16.66 4.18
C GLY A 558 17.94 15.98 4.23
N ASP A 559 18.75 16.11 3.17
CA ASP A 559 20.14 15.63 3.15
C ASP A 559 20.95 16.27 4.30
N ALA A 560 20.81 17.57 4.51
CA ALA A 560 21.56 18.30 5.54
C ALA A 560 21.26 17.86 6.99
N CYS A 561 20.08 17.27 7.24
CA CYS A 561 19.73 16.71 8.56
C CYS A 561 20.13 15.23 8.72
N GLN A 562 20.65 14.60 7.67
CA GLN A 562 21.19 13.25 7.68
C GLN A 562 22.69 13.33 8.05
N PRO A 563 23.13 12.76 9.19
CA PRO A 563 24.49 12.96 9.70
C PRO A 563 25.62 12.45 8.78
N LEU A 564 25.37 11.40 7.99
CA LEU A 564 26.29 10.83 7.01
C LEU A 564 26.45 11.67 5.74
N HIS A 565 25.48 12.51 5.36
CA HIS A 565 25.65 13.47 4.25
C HIS A 565 26.55 14.65 4.65
N GLY A 566 26.78 14.84 5.95
CA GLY A 566 27.68 15.83 6.52
C GLY A 566 29.04 15.28 6.94
N SER A 567 29.41 14.08 6.47
CA SER A 567 30.53 13.33 7.02
C SER A 567 31.37 12.59 6.00
N MET A 568 32.70 12.65 6.15
CA MET A 568 33.64 11.78 5.44
C MET A 568 33.43 10.28 5.74
N LEU A 569 32.62 9.95 6.75
CA LEU A 569 32.22 8.59 7.12
C LEU A 569 30.93 8.14 6.42
N ALA A 570 30.58 8.81 5.32
CA ALA A 570 29.29 8.69 4.63
C ALA A 570 28.83 7.24 4.44
N ASP A 571 29.75 6.32 4.15
CA ASP A 571 29.44 4.89 4.03
C ASP A 571 30.44 4.00 4.79
N GLY A 572 30.88 4.40 5.99
CA GLY A 572 31.83 3.64 6.81
C GLY A 572 33.17 4.34 7.02
N PHE A 573 34.18 3.63 7.50
CA PHE A 573 35.51 4.19 7.78
C PHE A 573 36.43 4.12 6.55
N PRO A 574 36.66 5.22 5.81
CA PRO A 574 37.32 5.19 4.49
C PRO A 574 38.78 4.67 4.53
N ASN A 575 39.44 4.79 5.68
CA ASN A 575 40.84 4.37 5.88
C ASN A 575 40.99 3.06 6.67
N GLN A 576 39.90 2.31 6.90
CA GLN A 576 39.93 1.03 7.60
C GLN A 576 39.39 -0.09 6.71
N ASN A 577 40.17 -1.15 6.54
CA ASN A 577 39.84 -2.27 5.66
C ASN A 577 38.77 -3.17 6.30
N GLY A 578 37.62 -3.33 5.62
CA GLY A 578 36.54 -4.25 6.01
C GLY A 578 36.74 -5.70 5.52
N GLY A 579 37.76 -5.94 4.68
CA GLY A 579 37.98 -7.20 3.96
C GLY A 579 37.51 -7.12 2.50
N ASN A 580 38.02 -7.97 1.62
CA ASN A 580 37.64 -8.04 0.19
C ASN A 580 37.73 -6.72 -0.60
N GLY A 581 38.52 -5.75 -0.13
CA GLY A 581 38.64 -4.43 -0.77
C GLY A 581 37.54 -3.44 -0.41
N SER A 582 36.68 -3.76 0.55
CA SER A 582 35.63 -2.88 1.09
C SER A 582 36.14 -2.04 2.26
N GLN A 583 35.48 -0.91 2.54
CA GLN A 583 35.73 -0.16 3.76
C GLN A 583 34.99 -0.78 4.96
N LEU A 584 35.53 -0.63 6.17
CA LEU A 584 34.90 -1.14 7.38
C LEU A 584 33.60 -0.36 7.64
N GLY A 585 32.47 -1.08 7.68
CA GLY A 585 31.15 -0.48 7.84
C GLY A 585 30.49 -0.03 6.53
N GLU A 586 31.03 -0.41 5.38
CA GLU A 586 30.40 -0.21 4.05
C GLU A 586 28.94 -0.71 4.03
N GLY A 587 28.05 0.08 3.46
CA GLY A 587 26.61 -0.16 3.42
C GLY A 587 25.80 0.50 4.54
N VAL A 588 26.46 1.09 5.56
CA VAL A 588 25.77 1.81 6.64
C VAL A 588 24.87 2.93 6.12
N HIS A 589 25.27 3.61 5.04
CA HIS A 589 24.52 4.72 4.46
C HIS A 589 23.12 4.27 4.07
N SER A 590 23.05 3.25 3.21
CA SER A 590 21.78 2.72 2.72
C SER A 590 21.00 2.01 3.83
N VAL A 591 21.65 1.36 4.79
CA VAL A 591 20.94 0.69 5.88
C VAL A 591 20.28 1.70 6.81
N TYR A 592 20.98 2.76 7.22
CA TYR A 592 20.43 3.78 8.11
C TYR A 592 19.40 4.65 7.40
N GLU A 593 19.76 5.25 6.27
CA GLU A 593 18.92 6.22 5.56
C GLU A 593 17.68 5.57 4.95
N THR A 594 17.86 4.36 4.42
CA THR A 594 16.80 3.60 3.74
C THR A 594 16.27 2.47 4.56
N LYS A 595 17.01 1.38 4.67
CA LYS A 595 16.40 0.10 5.03
C LYS A 595 15.85 0.08 6.46
N MET A 596 16.44 0.83 7.37
CA MET A 596 15.97 0.98 8.75
C MET A 596 14.70 1.82 8.76
N ILE A 597 14.75 3.01 8.19
CA ILE A 597 13.67 3.95 8.41
C ILE A 597 12.36 3.44 7.81
N ASP A 598 12.45 2.65 6.75
CA ASP A 598 11.37 1.85 6.19
C ASP A 598 10.56 1.02 7.09
N ARG A 599 11.33 0.21 7.78
CA ARG A 599 10.83 -0.82 8.61
C ARG A 599 10.01 -0.21 9.73
N PHE A 600 10.34 1.03 10.11
CA PHE A 600 9.77 1.76 11.23
C PHE A 600 9.09 3.08 10.84
N ALA A 601 8.65 3.21 9.58
CA ALA A 601 8.12 4.47 9.05
C ALA A 601 6.95 5.04 9.88
N THR A 602 6.01 4.19 10.29
CA THR A 602 4.85 4.59 11.10
C THR A 602 5.28 5.17 12.44
N ASP A 603 6.11 4.43 13.18
CA ASP A 603 6.60 4.85 14.50
C ASP A 603 7.40 6.16 14.40
N LEU A 604 8.24 6.28 13.36
CA LEU A 604 9.02 7.47 13.14
C LEU A 604 8.17 8.69 12.81
N ILE A 605 7.16 8.57 11.93
CA ILE A 605 6.27 9.69 11.59
C ILE A 605 5.55 10.22 12.84
N THR A 606 5.07 9.32 13.70
CA THR A 606 4.45 9.69 14.98
C THR A 606 5.45 10.38 15.91
N ALA A 607 6.69 9.89 15.98
CA ALA A 607 7.74 10.50 16.78
C ALA A 607 8.11 11.90 16.26
N ILE A 608 8.27 12.10 14.96
CA ILE A 608 8.57 13.41 14.34
C ILE A 608 7.44 14.40 14.64
N ALA A 609 6.18 14.01 14.45
CA ALA A 609 5.04 14.88 14.75
C ALA A 609 5.05 15.37 16.20
N THR A 610 5.39 14.48 17.14
CA THR A 610 5.52 14.79 18.56
C THR A 610 6.66 15.79 18.82
N LYS A 611 7.83 15.59 18.20
CA LYS A 611 8.97 16.51 18.33
C LYS A 611 8.68 17.87 17.71
N VAL A 612 8.09 17.91 16.52
CA VAL A 612 7.72 19.15 15.81
C VAL A 612 6.78 20.01 16.66
N ALA A 613 5.79 19.40 17.33
CA ALA A 613 4.87 20.10 18.21
C ALA A 613 5.54 20.75 19.44
N GLN A 614 6.77 20.32 19.79
CA GLN A 614 7.54 20.82 20.92
C GLN A 614 8.61 21.86 20.52
N LEU A 615 8.86 22.02 19.21
CA LEU A 615 9.89 22.94 18.71
C LEU A 615 9.31 24.32 18.43
N GLU A 616 10.06 25.34 18.83
CA GLU A 616 9.79 26.74 18.43
C GLU A 616 10.37 27.04 17.04
N SER A 617 9.78 28.01 16.34
CA SER A 617 10.33 28.52 15.08
C SER A 617 11.71 29.16 15.27
N LEU A 618 12.58 29.01 14.26
CA LEU A 618 13.86 29.70 14.23
C LEU A 618 13.70 31.17 13.78
N PRO A 619 14.65 32.05 14.16
CA PRO A 619 14.75 33.39 13.59
C PRO A 619 14.91 33.34 12.07
N GLU A 620 14.32 34.32 11.39
CA GLU A 620 14.39 34.44 9.94
C GLU A 620 15.80 34.84 9.48
N VAL A 621 16.29 34.18 8.44
CA VAL A 621 17.45 34.63 7.64
C VAL A 621 17.04 35.63 6.57
N THR A 622 17.99 36.43 6.07
CA THR A 622 17.74 37.51 5.10
C THR A 622 18.54 37.38 3.80
N SER A 623 19.47 36.44 3.68
CA SER A 623 20.28 36.23 2.48
C SER A 623 20.60 34.75 2.25
N GLY A 624 20.94 34.38 1.02
CA GLY A 624 21.41 33.04 0.70
C GLY A 624 22.67 32.63 1.48
N ALA A 625 23.57 33.57 1.81
CA ALA A 625 24.72 33.32 2.68
C ALA A 625 24.31 32.85 4.08
N GLN A 626 23.26 33.48 4.64
CA GLN A 626 22.72 33.06 5.94
C GLN A 626 21.94 31.73 5.82
N ALA A 627 21.32 31.44 4.68
CA ALA A 627 20.72 30.13 4.42
C ALA A 627 21.78 29.01 4.34
N ALA A 628 22.93 29.27 3.72
CA ALA A 628 24.07 28.36 3.74
C ALA A 628 24.59 28.14 5.17
N LEU A 629 24.71 29.21 5.96
CA LEU A 629 25.12 29.09 7.36
C LEU A 629 24.12 28.26 8.18
N ALA A 630 22.82 28.51 8.04
CA ALA A 630 21.78 27.73 8.69
C ALA A 630 21.84 26.24 8.32
N THR A 631 22.29 25.93 7.09
CA THR A 631 22.53 24.55 6.64
C THR A 631 23.73 23.93 7.34
N VAL A 632 24.87 24.64 7.44
CA VAL A 632 26.04 24.16 8.21
C VAL A 632 25.70 23.98 9.69
N GLU A 633 24.92 24.87 10.28
CA GLU A 633 24.44 24.75 11.66
C GLU A 633 23.52 23.53 11.85
N LEU A 634 22.64 23.24 10.87
CA LEU A 634 21.82 22.03 10.88
C LEU A 634 22.69 20.77 10.82
N MET A 635 23.69 20.74 9.95
CA MET A 635 24.61 19.61 9.84
C MET A 635 25.45 19.42 11.12
N ASP A 636 25.88 20.51 11.77
CA ASP A 636 26.56 20.46 13.07
C ASP A 636 25.67 19.90 14.18
N ARG A 637 24.43 20.39 14.31
CA ARG A 637 23.47 19.85 15.27
C ARG A 637 23.14 18.39 14.98
N SER A 638 23.09 18.01 13.70
CA SER A 638 22.80 16.64 13.28
C SER A 638 23.90 15.69 13.72
N ALA A 639 25.16 16.02 13.44
CA ALA A 639 26.30 15.23 13.87
C ALA A 639 26.52 15.22 15.39
N LYS A 640 26.04 16.24 16.13
CA LYS A 640 26.04 16.23 17.60
C LYS A 640 24.94 15.35 18.18
N THR A 641 23.78 15.33 17.54
CA THR A 641 22.61 14.54 17.97
C THR A 641 22.83 13.05 17.68
N LEU A 642 23.34 12.73 16.49
CA LEU A 642 23.72 11.39 16.09
C LEU A 642 25.11 11.41 15.45
N PRO A 643 26.17 11.19 16.24
CA PRO A 643 27.53 11.15 15.71
C PRO A 643 27.70 10.10 14.62
N PRO A 644 28.23 10.45 13.42
CA PRO A 644 28.48 9.49 12.34
C PRO A 644 29.29 8.27 12.82
N THR A 645 30.30 8.49 13.65
CA THR A 645 31.12 7.43 14.26
C THR A 645 30.29 6.46 15.09
N ASP A 646 29.34 6.94 15.89
CA ASP A 646 28.48 6.09 16.71
C ASP A 646 27.54 5.24 15.86
N LEU A 647 27.01 5.85 14.78
CA LEU A 647 26.16 5.18 13.81
C LEU A 647 26.91 4.07 13.08
N VAL A 648 28.08 4.36 12.50
CA VAL A 648 28.94 3.37 11.83
C VAL A 648 29.35 2.26 12.79
N ASN A 649 29.76 2.59 14.01
CA ASN A 649 30.15 1.59 15.01
C ASN A 649 28.96 0.71 15.45
N ALA A 650 27.76 1.27 15.58
CA ALA A 650 26.57 0.49 15.92
C ALA A 650 26.20 -0.48 14.79
N TYR A 651 26.30 -0.03 13.54
CA TYR A 651 26.10 -0.86 12.37
C TYR A 651 27.08 -2.04 12.32
N ILE A 652 28.38 -1.77 12.50
CA ILE A 652 29.42 -2.82 12.55
C ILE A 652 29.15 -3.80 13.69
N ARG A 653 28.83 -3.30 14.89
CA ARG A 653 28.52 -4.17 16.05
C ARG A 653 27.32 -5.09 15.80
N ALA A 654 26.36 -4.64 15.02
CA ALA A 654 25.18 -5.42 14.67
C ALA A 654 25.43 -6.46 13.56
N GLY A 655 26.62 -6.44 12.94
CA GLY A 655 27.04 -7.39 11.92
C GLY A 655 27.66 -6.74 10.69
N GLY A 656 27.39 -5.45 10.46
CA GLY A 656 27.91 -4.72 9.30
C GLY A 656 27.36 -5.24 7.97
N THR A 657 26.14 -5.78 7.97
CA THR A 657 25.48 -6.29 6.75
C THR A 657 24.08 -5.67 6.58
N ASN A 658 23.30 -6.10 5.60
CA ASN A 658 21.96 -5.55 5.33
C ASN A 658 20.82 -6.46 5.82
N HIS A 659 21.03 -7.25 6.88
CA HIS A 659 19.96 -8.09 7.43
C HIS A 659 19.00 -7.27 8.31
N ALA A 660 17.92 -7.92 8.74
CA ALA A 660 16.92 -7.27 9.59
C ALA A 660 17.49 -6.90 10.97
N ALA A 661 18.42 -7.71 11.48
CA ALA A 661 19.04 -7.51 12.80
C ALA A 661 19.79 -6.17 12.89
N GLU A 662 20.51 -5.75 11.85
CA GLU A 662 21.20 -4.45 11.83
C GLU A 662 20.22 -3.29 11.86
N ARG A 663 19.12 -3.38 11.11
CA ARG A 663 18.06 -2.36 11.10
C ARG A 663 17.38 -2.25 12.47
N ASP A 664 17.07 -3.39 13.08
CA ASP A 664 16.47 -3.45 14.41
C ASP A 664 17.43 -2.85 15.46
N ALA A 665 18.71 -3.21 15.41
CA ALA A 665 19.71 -2.69 16.33
C ALA A 665 19.96 -1.19 16.18
N LEU A 666 20.00 -0.68 14.94
CA LEU A 666 20.09 0.76 14.69
C LEU A 666 18.85 1.49 15.18
N TRP A 667 17.65 0.94 14.95
CA TRP A 667 16.39 1.54 15.38
C TRP A 667 16.26 1.58 16.89
N GLU A 668 16.48 0.45 17.56
CA GLU A 668 16.45 0.36 19.02
C GLU A 668 17.34 1.43 19.65
N ARG A 669 18.52 1.66 19.06
CA ARG A 669 19.48 2.61 19.56
C ARG A 669 19.19 4.07 19.19
N PHE A 670 18.69 4.35 17.99
CA PHE A 670 18.71 5.70 17.41
C PHE A 670 17.36 6.24 16.96
N HIS A 671 16.24 5.54 17.21
CA HIS A 671 14.92 6.01 16.76
C HIS A 671 14.56 7.42 17.24
N ASN A 672 14.90 7.76 18.50
CA ASN A 672 14.58 9.05 19.08
C ASN A 672 15.47 10.18 18.51
N GLU A 673 16.77 9.90 18.33
CA GLU A 673 17.73 10.78 17.66
C GLU A 673 17.28 11.04 16.23
N THR A 674 16.94 9.98 15.48
CA THR A 674 16.44 10.04 14.10
C THR A 674 15.21 10.96 14.02
N ALA A 675 14.22 10.78 14.91
CA ALA A 675 13.04 11.65 14.95
C ALA A 675 13.39 13.12 15.27
N THR A 676 14.39 13.34 16.12
CA THR A 676 14.86 14.68 16.50
C THR A 676 15.55 15.39 15.33
N LEU A 677 16.42 14.68 14.61
CA LEU A 677 17.09 15.18 13.41
C LEU A 677 16.09 15.67 12.37
N MET A 678 15.09 14.84 12.08
CA MET A 678 14.09 15.12 11.06
C MET A 678 13.13 16.25 11.45
N ALA A 679 12.79 16.36 12.74
CA ALA A 679 12.03 17.49 13.25
C ALA A 679 12.81 18.80 13.15
N ASP A 680 14.13 18.79 13.40
CA ASP A 680 14.99 19.96 13.22
C ASP A 680 15.18 20.32 11.73
N GLY A 681 15.30 19.32 10.85
CA GLY A 681 15.27 19.54 9.40
C GLY A 681 13.99 20.24 8.93
N ALA A 682 12.83 19.78 9.41
CA ALA A 682 11.54 20.41 9.11
C ALA A 682 11.47 21.86 9.63
N ARG A 683 12.03 22.10 10.82
CA ARG A 683 12.13 23.44 11.42
C ARG A 683 12.97 24.39 10.58
N VAL A 684 14.16 23.95 10.12
CA VAL A 684 15.04 24.75 9.26
C VAL A 684 14.40 24.99 7.90
N LEU A 685 13.80 23.98 7.27
CA LEU A 685 13.14 24.11 5.97
C LEU A 685 12.00 25.13 6.02
N GLY A 686 11.13 25.05 7.03
CA GLY A 686 10.02 26.00 7.19
C GLY A 686 10.50 27.42 7.47
N MET A 687 11.61 27.59 8.20
CA MET A 687 12.27 28.88 8.37
C MET A 687 12.77 29.43 7.02
N LEU A 688 13.45 28.61 6.20
CA LEU A 688 13.96 29.04 4.89
C LEU A 688 12.84 29.45 3.93
N TRP A 689 11.76 28.69 3.87
CA TRP A 689 10.55 29.05 3.12
C TRP A 689 10.02 30.41 3.57
N LYS A 690 9.81 30.58 4.88
CA LYS A 690 9.29 31.83 5.45
C LYS A 690 10.19 33.02 5.14
N SER A 691 11.49 32.86 5.36
CA SER A 691 12.51 33.90 5.12
C SER A 691 12.53 34.37 3.67
N ALA A 692 12.59 33.44 2.71
CA ALA A 692 12.61 33.79 1.30
C ALA A 692 11.30 34.47 0.87
N TRP A 693 10.14 33.99 1.36
CA TRP A 693 8.84 34.61 1.11
C TRP A 693 8.80 36.05 1.61
N ILE A 694 9.28 36.32 2.83
CA ILE A 694 9.33 37.66 3.40
C ILE A 694 10.31 38.56 2.63
N ALA A 695 11.53 38.09 2.39
CA ALA A 695 12.57 38.83 1.68
C ALA A 695 12.15 39.20 0.24
N GLY A 696 11.34 38.36 -0.41
CA GLY A 696 10.78 38.65 -1.73
C GLY A 696 9.53 39.53 -1.74
N ASN A 697 9.07 40.01 -0.58
CA ASN A 697 7.82 40.76 -0.39
C ASN A 697 6.53 39.95 -0.66
N GLY A 698 6.54 38.68 -0.31
CA GLY A 698 5.43 37.73 -0.43
C GLY A 698 4.10 38.16 0.20
N PRO A 699 4.07 38.88 1.35
CA PRO A 699 2.82 39.40 1.90
C PRO A 699 2.02 40.29 0.92
N SER A 700 2.69 40.96 -0.02
CA SER A 700 2.05 41.78 -1.07
C SER A 700 1.46 40.97 -2.23
N ILE A 701 1.79 39.68 -2.37
CA ILE A 701 1.26 38.82 -3.45
C ILE A 701 -0.27 38.76 -3.38
N ALA A 702 -0.94 38.98 -4.50
CA ALA A 702 -2.40 39.01 -4.57
C ALA A 702 -3.01 37.67 -4.09
N ALA A 703 -4.08 37.73 -3.31
CA ALA A 703 -4.68 36.55 -2.68
C ALA A 703 -5.17 35.51 -3.70
N ASN A 704 -5.57 35.94 -4.91
CA ASN A 704 -5.98 35.04 -5.99
C ASN A 704 -4.82 34.23 -6.61
N LYS A 705 -3.56 34.58 -6.32
CA LYS A 705 -2.38 33.79 -6.71
C LYS A 705 -1.99 32.74 -5.65
N ILE A 706 -2.63 32.77 -4.47
CA ILE A 706 -2.38 31.83 -3.37
C ILE A 706 -3.26 30.59 -3.58
N VAL A 707 -2.87 29.76 -4.54
CA VAL A 707 -3.63 28.60 -4.99
C VAL A 707 -2.71 27.41 -5.25
N ALA A 708 -3.31 26.23 -5.39
CA ALA A 708 -2.62 25.05 -5.90
C ALA A 708 -2.13 25.31 -7.34
N ILE A 709 -0.87 24.97 -7.63
CA ILE A 709 -0.24 25.15 -8.94
C ILE A 709 -0.50 23.93 -9.81
N GLU A 710 -0.74 24.08 -11.11
CA GLU A 710 -0.90 22.89 -11.96
C GLU A 710 0.38 22.04 -12.00
N PRO A 711 0.30 20.70 -11.83
CA PRO A 711 1.48 19.83 -11.85
C PRO A 711 2.32 19.95 -13.12
N SER A 712 1.69 20.16 -14.29
CA SER A 712 2.40 20.37 -15.56
C SER A 712 3.30 21.60 -15.53
N THR A 713 2.86 22.69 -14.90
CA THR A 713 3.64 23.93 -14.77
C THR A 713 4.91 23.71 -13.94
N LEU A 714 4.77 23.00 -12.82
CA LEU A 714 5.91 22.67 -11.95
C LEU A 714 6.88 21.71 -12.65
N ARG A 715 6.36 20.79 -13.45
CA ARG A 715 7.15 19.87 -14.26
C ARG A 715 7.97 20.59 -15.33
N GLU A 716 7.36 21.48 -16.10
CA GLU A 716 8.06 22.29 -17.09
C GLU A 716 9.23 23.08 -16.46
N LEU A 717 9.06 23.54 -15.22
CA LEU A 717 10.12 24.21 -14.47
C LEU A 717 11.26 23.26 -14.10
N TYR A 718 11.01 22.12 -13.44
CA TYR A 718 12.11 21.27 -13.01
C TYR A 718 12.79 20.48 -14.15
N GLU A 719 12.09 20.27 -15.26
CA GLU A 719 12.66 19.70 -16.49
C GLU A 719 13.52 20.70 -17.27
N ASN A 720 13.35 22.01 -17.02
CA ASN A 720 14.17 23.05 -17.62
C ASN A 720 15.57 23.07 -16.97
N PRO A 721 16.66 22.79 -17.71
CA PRO A 721 18.01 22.76 -17.15
C PRO A 721 18.49 24.14 -16.66
N ALA A 722 17.87 25.24 -17.11
CA ALA A 722 18.18 26.59 -16.65
C ALA A 722 17.48 26.96 -15.32
N PHE A 723 16.47 26.19 -14.90
CA PHE A 723 15.77 26.44 -13.63
C PHE A 723 16.60 25.91 -12.47
N VAL A 724 17.24 26.81 -11.73
CA VAL A 724 18.15 26.51 -10.60
C VAL A 724 19.17 25.41 -10.98
N PRO A 725 20.09 25.70 -11.93
CA PRO A 725 20.94 24.69 -12.56
C PRO A 725 21.82 23.96 -11.54
N SER A 726 22.10 22.69 -11.79
CA SER A 726 23.05 21.92 -10.97
C SER A 726 24.46 22.24 -11.39
N LEU A 727 25.26 22.68 -10.42
CA LEU A 727 26.60 23.21 -10.63
C LEU A 727 27.53 22.52 -9.64
N THR A 728 28.75 22.23 -10.07
CA THR A 728 29.81 21.80 -9.15
C THR A 728 30.31 22.99 -8.32
N LEU A 729 31.10 22.73 -7.28
CA LEU A 729 31.73 23.79 -6.49
C LEU A 729 32.54 24.77 -7.37
N ASP A 730 33.15 24.26 -8.43
CA ASP A 730 33.97 25.05 -9.37
C ASP A 730 33.14 25.91 -10.34
N GLU A 731 31.82 25.75 -10.35
CA GLU A 731 30.90 26.41 -11.29
C GLU A 731 29.84 27.27 -10.58
N ILE A 732 29.61 27.07 -9.27
CA ILE A 732 28.48 27.69 -8.56
C ILE A 732 28.70 29.15 -8.17
N GLU A 733 29.94 29.61 -8.08
CA GLU A 733 30.26 30.97 -7.60
C GLU A 733 29.44 32.09 -8.27
N PRO A 734 29.27 32.13 -9.60
CA PRO A 734 28.52 33.22 -10.26
C PRO A 734 27.04 33.31 -9.88
N VAL A 735 26.46 32.25 -9.29
CA VAL A 735 25.04 32.21 -8.89
C VAL A 735 24.82 32.34 -7.38
N VAL A 736 25.87 32.33 -6.58
CA VAL A 736 25.79 32.52 -5.11
C VAL A 736 26.56 33.75 -4.61
N ASN A 737 27.23 34.51 -5.48
CA ASN A 737 27.91 35.76 -5.11
C ASN A 737 27.25 37.02 -5.71
N SER A 738 26.02 36.92 -6.21
CA SER A 738 25.29 37.98 -6.93
C SER A 738 24.39 38.85 -6.07
#